data_AF-A0A260BKQ9-F1
#
_entry.id   AF-A0A260BKQ9-F1
#
_cell.length_a   1.000
_cell.length_b   1.000
_cell.length_c   1.000
_cell.angle_alpha   90.00
_cell.angle_beta   90.00
_cell.angle_gamma   90.00
#
_symmetry.space_group_name_H-M   'P 1'
#
loop_
_entity.id
_entity.type
_entity.pdbx_description
1 polymer ?
#
loop_
_entity_poly.entity_id
_entity_poly.type
_entity_poly.pdbx_seq_one_letter_code
_entity_poly.pdbx_strand_id
1 'polypeptide(L)'
;MHVHPTDSDSATEFSVPVQDTPAPIPAAQGRPPQRHDLNGLRGVAIALVVVFHIWMGRVSGGVDVFLTLSGFFFTASLLRSAQAGASLNPIARLTRVLRRLGPPLLITLLAVAVASIFLLPRTRWADLGDQLVSGVFYYVNWQLAATANDYLAADPSVSPVQHLWSVAVQFQFYLVAIAVVFGLAWVRRIARPEGPRSLRPRTFAAIFSMIGLVSFVYAADGVRHHQAWNYYDTGARLWEIMAGAAVAAVFAARSGAPTDRPSPRHPRWTSTTRGVLAVLGIAVIVGCGFVVDGVTAFPGPLALIPVVATLALIVAGSETAVAATLSNRFFAWVGSIAFPLYLWHWPLLIFYLSATGRPHADVLGGLGIVGASVTLAWLTVRLIERPTQSTTFTPGRIAVTGCAVIAALAVTAGSIGWNVYIDRSITAVQADGAVDELTHPGALELTDGIRVEPADVSPPLYSAPADLPVTTIEGCIADFETRDAVSCTYGDVDADRTIVLAGSSHAEHWVTALDALGLEHGFKVVTFLKMGCPLSTDTMPMLGPNEYPDCLDWTQTVLADVAEMQPDYVFTTATRPREDVPGDYTPTWYASVWRQLVADGVGILGVRDTPWLAYRAIDCLADGGTATSCGIPRDDALDPVNPALASSFQLQGFSALDLSDAVCDATVCRVEQGNVLVYRDEHHLTATYVRTLTRELGRQVGSATGWWAGP
;
A
#
# COMPACT_ATOMS: atom_id res chain seq x y z
N MET A 1 27.97 -98.03 -8.08
CA MET A 1 27.59 -98.78 -6.86
C MET A 1 26.75 -97.84 -6.00
N HIS A 2 25.45 -98.01 -5.70
CA HIS A 2 24.40 -99.01 -6.00
C HIS A 2 23.02 -98.29 -5.97
N VAL A 3 21.92 -98.65 -6.66
CA VAL A 3 21.49 -99.83 -7.49
C VAL A 3 21.26 -101.11 -6.67
N HIS A 4 20.03 -101.54 -6.32
CA HIS A 4 18.69 -101.07 -6.72
C HIS A 4 17.64 -101.36 -5.57
N PRO A 5 16.37 -101.80 -5.73
CA PRO A 5 15.17 -101.11 -5.22
C PRO A 5 14.36 -101.89 -4.15
N THR A 6 13.15 -101.41 -3.80
CA THR A 6 11.87 -102.18 -3.89
C THR A 6 10.66 -101.27 -3.62
N ASP A 7 9.61 -101.42 -4.43
CA ASP A 7 8.36 -100.65 -4.38
C ASP A 7 7.30 -101.21 -3.40
N SER A 8 6.35 -100.35 -3.02
CA SER A 8 4.94 -100.73 -2.92
C SER A 8 4.02 -99.50 -2.98
N ASP A 9 3.04 -99.56 -3.90
CA ASP A 9 1.96 -98.60 -4.19
C ASP A 9 1.19 -98.06 -2.94
N SER A 10 0.41 -96.97 -2.97
CA SER A 10 -0.38 -96.42 -4.09
C SER A 10 -0.81 -94.95 -3.91
N ALA A 11 -1.13 -94.30 -5.04
CA ALA A 11 -2.01 -93.13 -5.21
C ALA A 11 -1.58 -91.77 -4.59
N THR A 12 -0.83 -90.99 -5.37
CA THR A 12 -0.92 -89.52 -5.38
C THR A 12 -1.12 -89.02 -6.81
N GLU A 13 -2.24 -88.32 -7.08
CA GLU A 13 -2.48 -87.67 -8.36
C GLU A 13 -1.52 -86.49 -8.57
N PHE A 14 -1.10 -86.29 -9.82
CA PHE A 14 -0.34 -85.11 -10.24
C PHE A 14 -1.20 -83.85 -10.14
N SER A 15 -1.12 -83.14 -9.02
CA SER A 15 -1.53 -81.74 -8.95
C SER A 15 -0.48 -80.86 -9.63
N VAL A 16 -0.82 -80.36 -10.82
CA VAL A 16 -0.04 -79.35 -11.53
C VAL A 16 0.13 -78.12 -10.62
N PRO A 17 1.35 -77.58 -10.44
CA PRO A 17 1.54 -76.36 -9.65
C PRO A 17 0.77 -75.22 -10.31
N VAL A 18 -0.10 -74.59 -9.52
CA VAL A 18 -0.92 -73.45 -9.93
C VAL A 18 -0.01 -72.36 -10.50
N GLN A 19 -0.29 -71.91 -11.73
CA GLN A 19 0.31 -70.70 -12.26
C GLN A 19 -0.22 -69.52 -11.45
N ASP A 20 0.62 -68.97 -10.58
CA ASP A 20 0.35 -67.67 -9.93
C ASP A 20 0.18 -66.61 -11.02
N THR A 21 -1.09 -66.30 -11.30
CA THR A 21 -1.46 -65.22 -12.21
C THR A 21 -0.94 -63.92 -11.57
N PRO A 22 -0.12 -63.11 -12.26
CA PRO A 22 0.41 -61.89 -11.67
C PRO A 22 -0.72 -61.01 -11.17
N ALA A 23 -0.71 -60.69 -9.87
CA ALA A 23 -1.72 -59.81 -9.28
C ALA A 23 -1.78 -58.51 -10.11
N PRO A 24 -2.98 -58.04 -10.53
CA PRO A 24 -3.09 -56.91 -11.43
C PRO A 24 -2.45 -55.70 -10.78
N ILE A 25 -1.35 -55.21 -11.40
CA ILE A 25 -0.65 -54.00 -10.98
C ILE A 25 -1.71 -52.90 -10.86
N PRO A 26 -1.87 -52.25 -9.69
CA PRO A 26 -2.90 -51.24 -9.51
C PRO A 26 -2.67 -50.14 -10.55
N ALA A 27 -3.63 -50.01 -11.47
CA ALA A 27 -3.53 -49.12 -12.62
C ALA A 27 -3.11 -47.73 -12.14
N ALA A 28 -2.01 -47.22 -12.71
CA ALA A 28 -1.46 -45.93 -12.33
C ALA A 28 -2.59 -44.87 -12.40
N GLN A 29 -2.98 -44.34 -11.24
CA GLN A 29 -4.10 -43.42 -11.15
C GLN A 29 -3.84 -42.23 -12.06
N GLY A 30 -4.58 -42.17 -13.17
CA GLY A 30 -4.37 -41.17 -14.20
C GLY A 30 -4.41 -39.78 -13.59
N ARG A 31 -3.39 -38.96 -13.89
CA ARG A 31 -3.38 -37.55 -13.46
C ARG A 31 -4.71 -36.92 -13.88
N PRO A 32 -5.45 -36.28 -12.96
CA PRO A 32 -6.76 -35.72 -13.29
C PRO A 32 -6.62 -34.70 -14.43
N PRO A 33 -7.58 -34.62 -15.37
CA PRO A 33 -7.49 -33.75 -16.53
C PRO A 33 -7.16 -32.30 -16.16
N GLN A 34 -6.09 -31.77 -16.74
CA GLN A 34 -5.64 -30.41 -16.46
C GLN A 34 -6.51 -29.42 -17.26
N ARG A 35 -7.10 -28.44 -16.56
CA ARG A 35 -7.90 -27.36 -17.15
C ARG A 35 -7.01 -26.35 -17.89
N HIS A 36 -6.55 -26.71 -19.08
CA HIS A 36 -5.70 -25.88 -19.94
C HIS A 36 -6.40 -24.58 -20.36
N ASP A 37 -7.72 -24.63 -20.54
CA ASP A 37 -8.61 -23.50 -20.80
C ASP A 37 -8.49 -22.40 -19.74
N LEU A 38 -8.47 -22.76 -18.45
CA LEU A 38 -8.30 -21.81 -17.35
C LEU A 38 -6.87 -21.27 -17.25
N ASN A 39 -5.87 -21.99 -17.79
CA ASN A 39 -4.53 -21.42 -17.94
C ASN A 39 -4.47 -20.43 -19.11
N GLY A 40 -5.20 -20.69 -20.20
CA GLY A 40 -5.43 -19.73 -21.27
C GLY A 40 -6.13 -18.45 -20.80
N LEU A 41 -7.13 -18.59 -19.91
CA LEU A 41 -7.80 -17.46 -19.28
C LEU A 41 -6.84 -16.59 -18.46
N ARG A 42 -5.89 -17.19 -17.72
CA ARG A 42 -4.79 -16.45 -17.09
C ARG A 42 -3.93 -15.69 -18.10
N GLY A 43 -3.72 -16.26 -19.30
CA GLY A 43 -3.04 -15.61 -20.41
C GLY A 43 -3.78 -14.39 -20.96
N VAL A 44 -5.11 -14.47 -21.09
CA VAL A 44 -5.95 -13.32 -21.46
C VAL A 44 -5.95 -12.25 -20.37
N ALA A 45 -6.11 -12.64 -19.10
CA ALA A 45 -6.14 -11.73 -17.97
C ALA A 45 -4.84 -10.91 -17.84
N ILE A 46 -3.65 -11.53 -17.97
CA ILE A 46 -2.39 -10.78 -17.93
C ILE A 46 -2.23 -9.87 -19.17
N ALA A 47 -2.66 -10.32 -20.35
CA ALA A 47 -2.58 -9.48 -21.55
C ALA A 47 -3.46 -8.22 -21.40
N LEU A 48 -4.66 -8.35 -20.83
CA LEU A 48 -5.52 -7.22 -20.51
C LEU A 48 -4.88 -6.28 -19.47
N VAL A 49 -4.27 -6.79 -18.40
CA VAL A 49 -3.55 -5.95 -17.42
C VAL A 49 -2.42 -5.16 -18.10
N VAL A 50 -1.55 -5.84 -18.87
CA VAL A 50 -0.40 -5.21 -19.54
C VAL A 50 -0.84 -4.14 -20.54
N VAL A 51 -1.83 -4.44 -21.39
CA VAL A 51 -2.34 -3.48 -22.40
C VAL A 51 -2.93 -2.24 -21.72
N PHE A 52 -3.76 -2.45 -20.69
CA PHE A 52 -4.46 -1.34 -20.04
C PHE A 52 -3.54 -0.43 -19.23
N HIS A 53 -2.52 -0.99 -18.56
CA HIS A 53 -1.51 -0.19 -17.88
C HIS A 53 -0.66 0.64 -18.86
N ILE A 54 -0.20 0.05 -19.98
CA ILE A 54 0.74 0.71 -20.90
C ILE A 54 0.07 1.81 -21.75
N TRP A 55 -1.15 1.59 -22.24
CA TRP A 55 -1.77 2.49 -23.24
C TRP A 55 -3.12 3.11 -22.84
N MET A 56 -3.78 2.65 -21.78
CA MET A 56 -5.12 3.14 -21.41
C MET A 56 -5.17 3.84 -20.05
N GLY A 57 -4.12 3.77 -19.22
CA GLY A 57 -4.09 4.40 -17.90
C GLY A 57 -5.20 3.91 -16.96
N ARG A 58 -5.67 2.65 -17.12
CA ARG A 58 -6.85 2.12 -16.42
C ARG A 58 -6.61 0.70 -15.90
N VAL A 59 -7.49 0.23 -15.02
CA VAL A 59 -7.48 -1.13 -14.48
C VAL A 59 -8.54 -2.01 -15.18
N SER A 60 -8.13 -3.16 -15.71
CA SER A 60 -8.94 -3.95 -16.63
C SER A 60 -9.85 -5.02 -16.02
N GLY A 61 -9.79 -5.24 -14.70
CA GLY A 61 -10.42 -6.38 -14.03
C GLY A 61 -9.63 -7.69 -14.13
N GLY A 62 -8.48 -7.69 -14.81
CA GLY A 62 -7.67 -8.90 -15.00
C GLY A 62 -7.03 -9.44 -13.72
N VAL A 63 -6.75 -8.59 -12.72
CA VAL A 63 -6.22 -9.00 -11.41
C VAL A 63 -7.29 -9.78 -10.62
N ASP A 64 -8.53 -9.33 -10.66
CA ASP A 64 -9.69 -9.94 -10.03
C ASP A 64 -9.93 -11.35 -10.59
N VAL A 65 -9.79 -11.51 -11.92
CA VAL A 65 -9.78 -12.83 -12.60
C VAL A 65 -8.67 -13.73 -12.03
N PHE A 66 -7.45 -13.20 -11.77
CA PHE A 66 -6.38 -13.97 -11.13
C PHE A 66 -6.69 -14.35 -9.68
N LEU A 67 -7.28 -13.44 -8.90
CA LEU A 67 -7.63 -13.66 -7.50
C LEU A 67 -8.73 -14.75 -7.37
N THR A 68 -9.80 -14.66 -8.16
CA THR A 68 -10.83 -15.71 -8.25
C THR A 68 -10.27 -17.06 -8.70
N LEU A 69 -9.44 -17.10 -9.75
CA LEU A 69 -8.82 -18.35 -10.21
C LEU A 69 -7.87 -18.95 -9.17
N SER A 70 -7.15 -18.11 -8.41
CA SER A 70 -6.25 -18.55 -7.34
C SER A 70 -7.02 -19.21 -6.20
N GLY A 71 -8.14 -18.60 -5.78
CA GLY A 71 -9.05 -19.18 -4.80
C GLY A 71 -9.59 -20.54 -5.24
N PHE A 72 -10.03 -20.65 -6.51
CA PHE A 72 -10.51 -21.92 -7.08
C PHE A 72 -9.43 -23.01 -7.11
N PHE A 73 -8.26 -22.74 -7.71
CA PHE A 73 -7.21 -23.74 -7.89
C PHE A 73 -6.57 -24.18 -6.58
N PHE A 74 -6.25 -23.24 -5.69
CA PHE A 74 -5.59 -23.53 -4.42
C PHE A 74 -6.50 -24.35 -3.51
N THR A 75 -7.76 -23.92 -3.36
CA THR A 75 -8.77 -24.63 -2.56
C THR A 75 -9.07 -26.01 -3.12
N ALA A 76 -9.27 -26.16 -4.43
CA ALA A 76 -9.50 -27.46 -5.05
C ALA A 76 -8.29 -28.41 -4.85
N SER A 77 -7.06 -27.89 -4.91
CA SER A 77 -5.83 -28.63 -4.63
C SER A 77 -5.73 -29.07 -3.16
N LEU A 78 -6.15 -28.21 -2.23
CA LEU A 78 -6.09 -28.45 -0.80
C LEU A 78 -7.16 -29.48 -0.35
N LEU A 79 -8.40 -29.33 -0.82
CA LEU A 79 -9.49 -30.28 -0.57
C LEU A 79 -9.19 -31.68 -1.11
N ARG A 80 -8.70 -31.80 -2.35
CA ARG A 80 -8.27 -33.10 -2.91
C ARG A 80 -7.16 -33.75 -2.08
N SER A 81 -6.21 -32.97 -1.58
CA SER A 81 -5.11 -33.50 -0.77
C SER A 81 -5.60 -34.02 0.58
N ALA A 82 -6.57 -33.34 1.19
CA ALA A 82 -7.20 -33.78 2.44
C ALA A 82 -8.07 -35.03 2.25
N GLN A 83 -8.77 -35.16 1.11
CA GLN A 83 -9.55 -36.35 0.76
C GLN A 83 -8.67 -37.57 0.45
N ALA A 84 -7.53 -37.38 -0.21
CA ALA A 84 -6.61 -38.46 -0.60
C ALA A 84 -5.80 -39.05 0.57
N GLY A 85 -6.04 -38.63 1.81
CA GLY A 85 -5.34 -39.14 3.00
C GLY A 85 -3.84 -38.79 3.05
N ALA A 86 -3.37 -37.88 2.19
CA ALA A 86 -1.98 -37.44 2.15
C ALA A 86 -1.56 -36.80 3.49
N SER A 87 -0.26 -36.82 3.80
CA SER A 87 0.24 -36.18 5.01
C SER A 87 -0.13 -34.69 5.02
N LEU A 88 -0.91 -34.30 6.03
CA LEU A 88 -1.43 -32.95 6.19
C LEU A 88 -0.31 -32.03 6.75
N ASN A 89 0.75 -31.84 5.97
CA ASN A 89 1.91 -31.05 6.35
C ASN A 89 1.78 -29.62 5.77
N PRO A 90 1.46 -28.59 6.60
CA PRO A 90 1.34 -27.20 6.14
C PRO A 90 2.67 -26.65 5.61
N ILE A 91 3.79 -26.98 6.25
CA ILE A 91 5.14 -26.54 5.86
C ILE A 91 5.44 -27.01 4.43
N ALA A 92 5.18 -28.27 4.10
CA ALA A 92 5.42 -28.80 2.75
C ALA A 92 4.56 -28.12 1.66
N ARG A 93 3.41 -27.54 2.02
CA ARG A 93 2.58 -26.72 1.10
C ARG A 93 3.16 -25.33 0.96
N LEU A 94 3.48 -24.66 2.07
CA LEU A 94 4.10 -23.34 2.09
C LEU A 94 5.44 -23.34 1.34
N THR A 95 6.33 -24.31 1.57
CA THR A 95 7.60 -24.48 0.85
C THR A 95 7.40 -24.69 -0.67
N ARG A 96 6.23 -25.15 -1.12
CA ARG A 96 5.91 -25.25 -2.57
C ARG A 96 5.45 -23.90 -3.14
N VAL A 97 4.69 -23.13 -2.38
CA VAL A 97 4.29 -21.76 -2.73
C VAL A 97 5.52 -20.86 -2.81
N LEU A 98 6.33 -20.82 -1.75
CA LEU A 98 7.54 -20.00 -1.66
C LEU A 98 8.55 -20.30 -2.78
N ARG A 99 8.83 -21.59 -3.08
CA ARG A 99 9.73 -21.94 -4.20
C ARG A 99 9.23 -21.53 -5.59
N ARG A 100 7.92 -21.32 -5.75
CA ARG A 100 7.32 -20.87 -7.00
C ARG A 100 7.27 -19.35 -7.12
N LEU A 101 6.90 -18.64 -6.05
CA LEU A 101 6.69 -17.19 -6.08
C LEU A 101 7.94 -16.40 -5.68
N GLY A 102 8.67 -16.86 -4.66
CA GLY A 102 9.78 -16.13 -4.05
C GLY A 102 10.94 -15.86 -5.00
N PRO A 103 11.61 -16.87 -5.59
CA PRO A 103 12.80 -16.63 -6.41
C PRO A 103 12.58 -15.71 -7.63
N PRO A 104 11.46 -15.81 -8.39
CA PRO A 104 11.13 -14.81 -9.41
C PRO A 104 10.94 -13.40 -8.83
N LEU A 105 10.16 -13.27 -7.74
CA LEU A 105 9.90 -11.98 -7.10
C LEU A 105 11.19 -11.31 -6.59
N LEU A 106 11.99 -12.02 -5.81
CA LEU A 106 13.20 -11.48 -5.17
C LEU A 106 14.25 -11.03 -6.19
N ILE A 107 14.37 -11.73 -7.33
CA ILE A 107 15.26 -11.32 -8.42
C ILE A 107 14.71 -10.09 -9.14
N THR A 108 13.40 -9.97 -9.32
CA THR A 108 12.79 -8.74 -9.85
C THR A 108 12.97 -7.57 -8.87
N LEU A 109 12.73 -7.74 -7.57
CA LEU A 109 12.94 -6.70 -6.55
C LEU A 109 14.39 -6.18 -6.55
N LEU A 110 15.38 -7.07 -6.61
CA LEU A 110 16.79 -6.66 -6.73
C LEU A 110 17.06 -5.89 -8.05
N ALA A 111 16.49 -6.34 -9.17
CA ALA A 111 16.65 -5.64 -10.44
C ALA A 111 16.00 -4.25 -10.43
N VAL A 112 14.85 -4.09 -9.77
CA VAL A 112 14.20 -2.80 -9.54
C VAL A 112 15.07 -1.91 -8.65
N ALA A 113 15.57 -2.43 -7.51
CA ALA A 113 16.47 -1.68 -6.64
C ALA A 113 17.71 -1.17 -7.37
N VAL A 114 18.37 -2.03 -8.16
CA VAL A 114 19.55 -1.66 -8.96
C VAL A 114 19.20 -0.65 -10.06
N ALA A 115 18.08 -0.81 -10.75
CA ALA A 115 17.64 0.13 -11.78
C ALA A 115 17.31 1.51 -11.19
N SER A 116 16.68 1.56 -10.02
CA SER A 116 16.33 2.81 -9.34
C SER A 116 17.55 3.65 -8.94
N ILE A 117 18.70 3.04 -8.65
CA ILE A 117 19.96 3.77 -8.38
C ILE A 117 20.40 4.62 -9.58
N PHE A 118 20.06 4.21 -10.80
CA PHE A 118 20.44 4.91 -12.04
C PHE A 118 19.30 5.70 -12.69
N LEU A 119 18.05 5.42 -12.34
CA LEU A 119 16.86 5.93 -13.04
C LEU A 119 15.90 6.74 -12.17
N LEU A 120 16.04 6.74 -10.83
CA LEU A 120 15.18 7.50 -9.92
C LEU A 120 15.98 8.43 -8.99
N PRO A 121 15.49 9.63 -8.69
CA PRO A 121 16.10 10.54 -7.71
C PRO A 121 16.26 9.91 -6.32
N ARG A 122 17.30 10.35 -5.59
CA ARG A 122 17.62 9.85 -4.23
C ARG A 122 16.52 10.12 -3.21
N THR A 123 15.73 11.17 -3.43
CA THR A 123 14.51 11.53 -2.67
C THR A 123 13.45 10.44 -2.67
N ARG A 124 13.50 9.49 -3.62
CA ARG A 124 12.54 8.39 -3.76
C ARG A 124 13.06 7.06 -3.24
N TRP A 125 14.32 6.99 -2.79
CA TRP A 125 14.98 5.74 -2.44
C TRP A 125 14.54 5.17 -1.07
N ALA A 126 14.14 6.02 -0.13
CA ALA A 126 13.60 5.59 1.17
C ALA A 126 12.23 4.92 1.00
N ASP A 127 11.26 5.64 0.45
CA ASP A 127 9.90 5.15 0.13
C ASP A 127 9.95 3.83 -0.66
N LEU A 128 10.79 3.79 -1.69
CA LEU A 128 10.96 2.58 -2.50
C LEU A 128 11.64 1.46 -1.71
N GLY A 129 12.62 1.76 -0.87
CA GLY A 129 13.30 0.79 -0.01
C GLY A 129 12.31 0.03 0.86
N ASP A 130 11.45 0.74 1.57
CA ASP A 130 10.45 0.14 2.48
C ASP A 130 9.39 -0.65 1.70
N GLN A 131 9.02 -0.20 0.49
CA GLN A 131 8.16 -0.95 -0.43
C GLN A 131 8.85 -2.21 -1.01
N LEU A 132 10.16 -2.18 -1.23
CA LEU A 132 10.94 -3.34 -1.64
C LEU A 132 11.06 -4.36 -0.51
N VAL A 133 11.32 -3.92 0.73
CA VAL A 133 11.40 -4.79 1.92
C VAL A 133 10.03 -5.41 2.25
N SER A 134 8.97 -4.61 2.26
CA SER A 134 7.60 -5.14 2.40
C SER A 134 7.21 -6.06 1.24
N GLY A 135 7.79 -5.88 0.05
CA GLY A 135 7.74 -6.81 -1.08
C GLY A 135 8.41 -8.17 -0.78
N VAL A 136 9.61 -8.18 -0.19
CA VAL A 136 10.33 -9.40 0.24
C VAL A 136 9.48 -10.23 1.21
N PHE A 137 8.77 -9.57 2.12
CA PHE A 137 7.95 -10.20 3.16
C PHE A 137 6.46 -10.35 2.80
N TYR A 138 6.04 -9.99 1.58
CA TYR A 138 4.65 -10.05 1.09
C TYR A 138 3.62 -9.26 1.93
N TYR A 139 3.99 -8.06 2.41
CA TYR A 139 3.06 -7.10 3.03
C TYR A 139 3.02 -5.73 2.31
N VAL A 140 3.64 -5.59 1.14
CA VAL A 140 3.69 -4.31 0.38
C VAL A 140 2.33 -3.68 0.10
N ASN A 141 1.23 -4.44 0.09
CA ASN A 141 -0.11 -3.86 -0.01
C ASN A 141 -0.45 -2.97 1.20
N TRP A 142 -0.06 -3.38 2.42
CA TRP A 142 -0.27 -2.57 3.63
C TRP A 142 0.69 -1.39 3.71
N GLN A 143 1.93 -1.54 3.24
CA GLN A 143 2.85 -0.41 3.09
C GLN A 143 2.25 0.65 2.16
N LEU A 144 1.77 0.24 0.99
CA LEU A 144 1.12 1.15 0.03
C LEU A 144 -0.18 1.74 0.59
N ALA A 145 -0.99 1.00 1.34
CA ALA A 145 -2.19 1.52 1.99
C ALA A 145 -1.89 2.60 3.03
N ALA A 146 -0.76 2.49 3.75
CA ALA A 146 -0.35 3.43 4.77
C ALA A 146 0.43 4.65 4.23
N THR A 147 1.05 4.55 3.04
CA THR A 147 1.90 5.62 2.47
C THR A 147 1.37 6.25 1.18
N ALA A 148 0.28 5.77 0.60
CA ALA A 148 -0.29 6.34 -0.62
C ALA A 148 -1.67 6.95 -0.33
N ASN A 149 -1.81 8.25 -0.62
CA ASN A 149 -3.10 8.94 -0.57
C ASN A 149 -4.12 8.37 -1.58
N ASP A 150 -3.65 7.75 -2.69
CA ASP A 150 -4.50 7.10 -3.69
C ASP A 150 -3.80 5.94 -4.43
N TYR A 151 -4.60 5.03 -5.01
CA TYR A 151 -4.11 4.13 -6.08
C TYR A 151 -4.14 4.88 -7.41
N LEU A 152 -2.97 5.26 -7.91
CA LEU A 152 -2.88 6.01 -9.17
C LEU A 152 -2.67 5.10 -10.39
N ALA A 153 -3.10 5.58 -11.56
CA ALA A 153 -2.73 5.03 -12.85
C ALA A 153 -1.20 5.14 -13.09
N ALA A 154 -0.67 4.46 -14.12
CA ALA A 154 0.77 4.51 -14.41
C ALA A 154 1.22 5.94 -14.78
N ASP A 155 2.17 6.48 -14.01
CA ASP A 155 2.69 7.85 -14.09
C ASP A 155 4.16 7.87 -13.56
N PRO A 156 5.03 8.82 -13.96
CA PRO A 156 6.38 8.95 -13.38
C PRO A 156 6.43 9.06 -11.84
N SER A 157 5.43 9.68 -11.22
CA SER A 157 5.30 9.81 -9.76
C SER A 157 4.94 8.51 -9.04
N VAL A 158 4.60 7.44 -9.77
CA VAL A 158 4.13 6.18 -9.17
C VAL A 158 5.27 5.21 -8.89
N SER A 159 5.13 4.39 -7.84
CA SER A 159 6.13 3.41 -7.45
C SER A 159 6.34 2.30 -8.50
N PRO A 160 7.60 1.94 -8.85
CA PRO A 160 7.89 0.82 -9.73
C PRO A 160 7.50 -0.55 -9.14
N VAL A 161 7.10 -0.62 -7.86
CA VAL A 161 6.60 -1.85 -7.23
C VAL A 161 5.11 -1.80 -6.84
N GLN A 162 4.37 -0.71 -7.10
CA GLN A 162 2.96 -0.56 -6.71
C GLN A 162 2.10 -1.80 -7.04
N HIS A 163 2.18 -2.31 -8.27
CA HIS A 163 1.44 -3.50 -8.72
C HIS A 163 1.61 -4.76 -7.85
N LEU A 164 2.67 -4.88 -7.04
CA LEU A 164 2.92 -6.05 -6.21
C LEU A 164 1.92 -6.22 -5.05
N TRP A 165 1.05 -5.24 -4.79
CA TRP A 165 -0.03 -5.35 -3.81
C TRP A 165 -0.85 -6.63 -3.99
N SER A 166 -1.19 -7.00 -5.24
CA SER A 166 -2.04 -8.16 -5.52
C SER A 166 -1.33 -9.49 -5.26
N VAL A 167 0.00 -9.50 -5.37
CA VAL A 167 0.87 -10.65 -5.08
C VAL A 167 0.97 -10.86 -3.57
N ALA A 168 1.05 -9.76 -2.79
CA ALA A 168 0.99 -9.80 -1.33
C ALA A 168 -0.37 -10.35 -0.84
N VAL A 169 -1.49 -9.75 -1.27
CA VAL A 169 -2.85 -10.22 -0.96
C VAL A 169 -3.04 -11.70 -1.31
N GLN A 170 -2.60 -12.12 -2.50
CA GLN A 170 -2.67 -13.53 -2.93
C GLN A 170 -1.86 -14.48 -2.02
N PHE A 171 -0.66 -14.06 -1.60
CA PHE A 171 0.20 -14.87 -0.71
C PHE A 171 -0.38 -14.95 0.71
N GLN A 172 -0.87 -13.84 1.25
CA GLN A 172 -1.54 -13.79 2.55
C GLN A 172 -2.77 -14.71 2.56
N PHE A 173 -3.59 -14.71 1.50
CA PHE A 173 -4.66 -15.71 1.34
C PHE A 173 -4.13 -17.15 1.37
N TYR A 174 -3.01 -17.47 0.70
CA TYR A 174 -2.45 -18.82 0.75
C TYR A 174 -2.05 -19.23 2.18
N LEU A 175 -1.49 -18.31 2.97
CA LEU A 175 -1.20 -18.54 4.39
C LEU A 175 -2.48 -18.79 5.20
N VAL A 176 -3.48 -17.92 5.09
CA VAL A 176 -4.77 -18.04 5.79
C VAL A 176 -5.50 -19.34 5.40
N ALA A 177 -5.57 -19.67 4.11
CA ALA A 177 -6.21 -20.88 3.63
C ALA A 177 -5.49 -22.17 4.08
N ILE A 178 -4.15 -22.14 4.18
CA ILE A 178 -3.37 -23.21 4.85
C ILE A 178 -3.78 -23.27 6.33
N ALA A 179 -3.64 -22.18 7.08
CA ALA A 179 -3.91 -22.14 8.52
C ALA A 179 -5.33 -22.62 8.86
N VAL A 180 -6.36 -22.13 8.16
CA VAL A 180 -7.77 -22.51 8.36
C VAL A 180 -8.00 -24.00 8.08
N VAL A 181 -7.57 -24.52 6.92
CA VAL A 181 -7.85 -25.92 6.58
C VAL A 181 -7.06 -26.90 7.44
N PHE A 182 -5.78 -26.62 7.72
CA PHE A 182 -4.96 -27.49 8.57
C PHE A 182 -5.33 -27.37 10.05
N GLY A 183 -5.63 -26.17 10.56
CA GLY A 183 -6.10 -25.95 11.92
C GLY A 183 -7.44 -26.65 12.19
N LEU A 184 -8.42 -26.50 11.31
CA LEU A 184 -9.73 -27.18 11.44
C LEU A 184 -9.62 -28.72 11.33
N ALA A 185 -8.64 -29.23 10.57
CA ALA A 185 -8.34 -30.67 10.53
C ALA A 185 -7.65 -31.15 11.82
N TRP A 186 -6.74 -30.35 12.38
CA TRP A 186 -6.03 -30.66 13.63
C TRP A 186 -6.96 -30.64 14.85
N VAL A 187 -7.77 -29.58 15.01
CA VAL A 187 -8.79 -29.50 16.07
C VAL A 187 -9.77 -30.68 15.98
N ARG A 188 -10.18 -31.09 14.77
CA ARG A 188 -11.01 -32.30 14.59
C ARG A 188 -10.31 -33.58 14.99
N ARG A 189 -9.01 -33.73 14.70
CA ARG A 189 -8.23 -34.91 15.08
C ARG A 189 -8.13 -35.04 16.61
N ILE A 190 -8.02 -33.92 17.33
CA ILE A 190 -8.04 -33.90 18.81
C ILE A 190 -9.45 -34.23 19.32
N ALA A 191 -10.48 -33.53 18.82
CA ALA A 191 -11.85 -33.68 19.31
C ALA A 191 -12.54 -35.00 18.92
N ARG A 192 -12.10 -35.67 17.85
CA ARG A 192 -12.63 -36.96 17.37
C ARG A 192 -11.51 -37.82 16.75
N PRO A 193 -10.74 -38.57 17.57
CA PRO A 193 -9.62 -39.39 17.10
C PRO A 193 -10.00 -40.43 16.02
N GLU A 194 -11.21 -41.00 16.13
CA GLU A 194 -11.76 -42.00 15.19
C GLU A 194 -12.56 -41.37 14.03
N GLY A 195 -12.66 -40.04 13.99
CA GLY A 195 -13.46 -39.33 12.99
C GLY A 195 -12.76 -39.12 11.63
N PRO A 196 -13.51 -38.70 10.60
CA PRO A 196 -12.91 -38.31 9.32
C PRO A 196 -11.94 -37.14 9.50
N ARG A 197 -10.74 -37.27 8.93
CA ARG A 197 -9.58 -36.37 9.12
C ARG A 197 -9.75 -34.95 8.54
N SER A 198 -10.86 -34.66 7.87
CA SER A 198 -11.16 -33.32 7.34
C SER A 198 -12.66 -33.01 7.39
N LEU A 199 -12.98 -31.72 7.32
CA LEU A 199 -14.34 -31.23 7.15
C LEU A 199 -14.93 -31.67 5.80
N ARG A 200 -16.26 -31.83 5.76
CA ARG A 200 -16.97 -32.06 4.49
C ARG A 200 -16.81 -30.83 3.58
N PRO A 201 -16.59 -30.98 2.26
CA PRO A 201 -16.45 -29.83 1.36
C PRO A 201 -17.63 -28.85 1.37
N ARG A 202 -18.85 -29.29 1.71
CA ARG A 202 -20.01 -28.41 1.92
C ARG A 202 -19.82 -27.41 3.07
N THR A 203 -19.13 -27.80 4.13
CA THR A 203 -18.82 -26.88 5.25
C THR A 203 -17.79 -25.84 4.83
N PHE A 204 -16.77 -26.23 4.06
CA PHE A 204 -15.83 -25.28 3.47
C PHE A 204 -16.52 -24.31 2.50
N ALA A 205 -17.46 -24.77 1.68
CA ALA A 205 -18.26 -23.90 0.82
C ALA A 205 -19.02 -22.84 1.64
N ALA A 206 -19.70 -23.24 2.71
CA ALA A 206 -20.41 -22.32 3.60
C ALA A 206 -19.47 -21.32 4.29
N ILE A 207 -18.32 -21.78 4.79
CA ILE A 207 -17.30 -20.91 5.42
C ILE A 207 -16.77 -19.88 4.41
N PHE A 208 -16.35 -20.30 3.22
CA PHE A 208 -15.84 -19.38 2.20
C PHE A 208 -16.91 -18.41 1.71
N SER A 209 -18.16 -18.86 1.51
CA SER A 209 -19.26 -17.96 1.16
C SER A 209 -19.57 -16.93 2.26
N MET A 210 -19.48 -17.30 3.54
CA MET A 210 -19.69 -16.37 4.66
C MET A 210 -18.56 -15.34 4.77
N ILE A 211 -17.30 -15.80 4.75
CA ILE A 211 -16.13 -14.90 4.76
C ILE A 211 -16.15 -13.96 3.54
N GLY A 212 -16.51 -14.50 2.37
CA GLY A 212 -16.65 -13.71 1.14
C GLY A 212 -17.78 -12.68 1.21
N LEU A 213 -18.91 -13.00 1.86
CA LEU A 213 -19.99 -12.03 2.05
C LEU A 213 -19.58 -10.88 2.99
N VAL A 214 -18.93 -11.19 4.12
CA VAL A 214 -18.44 -10.17 5.06
C VAL A 214 -17.40 -9.28 4.39
N SER A 215 -16.44 -9.87 3.71
CA SER A 215 -15.42 -9.15 2.92
C SER A 215 -16.02 -8.29 1.81
N PHE A 216 -17.07 -8.77 1.11
CA PHE A 216 -17.75 -7.98 0.07
C PHE A 216 -18.53 -6.79 0.65
N VAL A 217 -19.19 -6.96 1.81
CA VAL A 217 -19.88 -5.85 2.49
C VAL A 217 -18.87 -4.79 2.95
N TYR A 218 -17.76 -5.21 3.55
CA TYR A 218 -16.66 -4.32 3.93
C TYR A 218 -16.07 -3.58 2.71
N ALA A 219 -15.77 -4.31 1.62
CA ALA A 219 -15.27 -3.73 0.38
C ALA A 219 -16.22 -2.71 -0.26
N ALA A 220 -17.53 -2.98 -0.22
CA ALA A 220 -18.56 -2.10 -0.76
C ALA A 220 -18.79 -0.85 0.10
N ASP A 221 -18.54 -0.94 1.40
CA ASP A 221 -18.55 0.21 2.30
C ASP A 221 -17.30 1.07 2.12
N GLY A 222 -16.11 0.45 2.08
CA GLY A 222 -14.82 1.11 1.94
C GLY A 222 -14.67 1.94 0.65
N VAL A 223 -15.36 1.59 -0.45
CA VAL A 223 -15.38 2.44 -1.67
C VAL A 223 -15.97 3.83 -1.38
N ARG A 224 -16.86 3.95 -0.40
CA ARG A 224 -17.55 5.21 -0.06
C ARG A 224 -16.84 6.05 0.98
N HIS A 225 -15.97 5.42 1.79
CA HIS A 225 -15.39 6.06 2.98
C HIS A 225 -13.85 6.10 2.97
N HIS A 226 -13.14 5.18 2.31
CA HIS A 226 -11.66 5.14 2.31
C HIS A 226 -11.13 4.39 1.07
N GLN A 227 -11.47 4.85 -0.15
CA GLN A 227 -11.21 4.08 -1.38
C GLN A 227 -9.72 3.73 -1.60
N ALA A 228 -8.79 4.63 -1.29
CA ALA A 228 -7.35 4.39 -1.40
C ALA A 228 -6.89 3.18 -0.56
N TRP A 229 -7.23 3.17 0.74
CA TRP A 229 -6.97 2.05 1.64
C TRP A 229 -7.68 0.78 1.17
N ASN A 230 -8.99 0.89 0.91
CA ASN A 230 -9.86 -0.20 0.48
C ASN A 230 -9.38 -0.89 -0.81
N TYR A 231 -8.69 -0.17 -1.69
CA TYR A 231 -8.10 -0.73 -2.90
C TYR A 231 -7.01 -1.76 -2.59
N TYR A 232 -6.16 -1.48 -1.60
CA TYR A 232 -5.01 -2.30 -1.20
C TYR A 232 -5.31 -3.31 -0.08
N ASP A 233 -6.37 -3.07 0.70
CA ASP A 233 -6.73 -3.84 1.89
C ASP A 233 -7.00 -5.33 1.58
N THR A 234 -6.36 -6.22 2.33
CA THR A 234 -6.49 -7.68 2.14
C THR A 234 -7.88 -8.19 2.48
N GLY A 235 -8.53 -7.62 3.50
CA GLY A 235 -9.89 -7.92 3.90
C GLY A 235 -10.92 -7.47 2.87
N ALA A 236 -10.73 -6.32 2.24
CA ALA A 236 -11.56 -5.83 1.13
C ALA A 236 -11.41 -6.69 -0.13
N ARG A 237 -10.19 -7.16 -0.43
CA ARG A 237 -9.91 -8.02 -1.60
C ARG A 237 -10.25 -9.51 -1.41
N LEU A 238 -10.51 -9.95 -0.18
CA LEU A 238 -10.64 -11.38 0.15
C LEU A 238 -11.83 -12.07 -0.55
N TRP A 239 -12.93 -11.36 -0.80
CA TRP A 239 -14.16 -11.92 -1.35
C TRP A 239 -13.98 -12.46 -2.78
N GLU A 240 -13.19 -11.79 -3.61
CA GLU A 240 -12.87 -12.19 -4.99
C GLU A 240 -12.27 -13.60 -5.00
N ILE A 241 -11.37 -13.87 -4.05
CA ILE A 241 -10.71 -15.16 -3.84
C ILE A 241 -11.67 -16.17 -3.20
N MET A 242 -12.43 -15.76 -2.18
CA MET A 242 -13.42 -16.62 -1.52
C MET A 242 -14.49 -17.14 -2.49
N ALA A 243 -14.91 -16.33 -3.45
CA ALA A 243 -15.89 -16.72 -4.45
C ALA A 243 -15.39 -17.93 -5.29
N GLY A 244 -14.13 -17.88 -5.73
CA GLY A 244 -13.48 -19.01 -6.40
C GLY A 244 -13.30 -20.23 -5.48
N ALA A 245 -12.91 -20.00 -4.22
CA ALA A 245 -12.75 -21.06 -3.21
C ALA A 245 -14.07 -21.78 -2.89
N ALA A 246 -15.18 -21.04 -2.78
CA ALA A 246 -16.52 -21.56 -2.56
C ALA A 246 -16.97 -22.45 -3.74
N VAL A 247 -16.78 -22.01 -4.99
CA VAL A 247 -17.11 -22.82 -6.17
C VAL A 247 -16.27 -24.11 -6.24
N ALA A 248 -14.98 -24.04 -5.90
CA ALA A 248 -14.14 -25.24 -5.77
C ALA A 248 -14.66 -26.22 -4.71
N ALA A 249 -15.09 -25.71 -3.55
CA ALA A 249 -15.65 -26.51 -2.47
C ALA A 249 -17.01 -27.14 -2.83
N VAL A 250 -17.87 -26.41 -3.55
CA VAL A 250 -19.14 -26.92 -4.10
C VAL A 250 -18.88 -28.04 -5.12
N PHE A 251 -17.87 -27.92 -5.98
CA PHE A 251 -17.51 -28.98 -6.93
C PHE A 251 -17.00 -30.22 -6.21
N ALA A 252 -16.08 -30.07 -5.25
CA ALA A 252 -15.60 -31.19 -4.42
C ALA A 252 -16.73 -31.85 -3.59
N ALA A 253 -17.75 -31.09 -3.17
CA ALA A 253 -18.93 -31.60 -2.47
C ALA A 253 -19.87 -32.44 -3.36
N ARG A 254 -19.81 -32.28 -4.69
CA ARG A 254 -20.58 -33.06 -5.66
C ARG A 254 -19.86 -34.36 -6.03
N SER A 255 -18.52 -34.33 -6.15
CA SER A 255 -17.71 -35.50 -6.49
C SER A 255 -17.59 -36.54 -5.37
N GLY A 256 -17.81 -36.16 -4.11
CA GLY A 256 -17.64 -37.04 -2.94
C GLY A 256 -18.92 -37.65 -2.36
N ALA A 257 -20.02 -37.70 -3.11
CA ALA A 257 -21.26 -38.36 -2.68
C ALA A 257 -21.18 -39.88 -2.94
N PRO A 258 -21.53 -40.76 -1.98
CA PRO A 258 -21.58 -42.20 -2.20
C PRO A 258 -22.51 -42.57 -3.35
N THR A 259 -22.07 -43.48 -4.22
CA THR A 259 -22.70 -43.85 -5.49
C THR A 259 -24.01 -44.65 -5.36
N ASP A 260 -24.38 -45.06 -4.15
CA ASP A 260 -25.44 -46.06 -3.91
C ASP A 260 -26.87 -45.47 -3.87
N ARG A 261 -27.03 -44.19 -4.23
CA ARG A 261 -28.33 -43.61 -4.53
C ARG A 261 -28.27 -42.91 -5.89
N PRO A 262 -29.22 -43.18 -6.82
CA PRO A 262 -29.32 -42.43 -8.05
C PRO A 262 -29.65 -40.98 -7.70
N SER A 263 -28.63 -40.11 -7.74
CA SER A 263 -28.80 -38.68 -7.51
C SER A 263 -29.87 -38.15 -8.46
N PRO A 264 -30.84 -37.34 -7.99
CA PRO A 264 -31.81 -36.70 -8.86
C PRO A 264 -31.08 -36.00 -10.01
N ARG A 265 -31.53 -36.26 -11.24
CA ARG A 265 -30.91 -35.73 -12.46
C ARG A 265 -30.98 -34.20 -12.42
N HIS A 266 -29.91 -33.55 -11.95
CA HIS A 266 -29.75 -32.11 -12.12
C HIS A 266 -29.81 -31.79 -13.62
N PRO A 267 -30.34 -30.62 -14.01
CA PRO A 267 -30.45 -30.26 -15.41
C PRO A 267 -29.06 -30.31 -16.04
N ARG A 268 -28.85 -31.25 -16.97
CA ARG A 268 -27.66 -31.25 -17.82
C ARG A 268 -27.79 -30.01 -18.69
N TRP A 269 -27.06 -28.95 -18.33
CA TRP A 269 -26.97 -27.76 -19.15
C TRP A 269 -26.59 -28.18 -20.56
N THR A 270 -27.39 -27.77 -21.55
CA THR A 270 -27.11 -28.12 -22.94
C THR A 270 -25.74 -27.57 -23.34
N SER A 271 -25.08 -28.19 -24.32
CA SER A 271 -23.83 -27.66 -24.88
C SER A 271 -23.99 -26.20 -25.33
N THR A 272 -25.16 -25.85 -25.89
CA THR A 272 -25.57 -24.49 -26.23
C THR A 272 -25.57 -23.56 -25.01
N THR A 273 -26.23 -23.93 -23.91
CA THR A 273 -26.28 -23.10 -22.69
C THR A 273 -24.88 -22.86 -22.10
N ARG A 274 -24.03 -23.89 -22.09
CA ARG A 274 -22.63 -23.79 -21.64
C ARG A 274 -21.79 -22.92 -22.58
N GLY A 275 -21.99 -23.05 -23.89
CA GLY A 275 -21.35 -22.23 -24.91
C GLY A 275 -21.72 -20.74 -24.79
N VAL A 276 -23.01 -20.42 -24.67
CA VAL A 276 -23.49 -19.05 -24.46
C VAL A 276 -22.92 -18.45 -23.16
N LEU A 277 -22.97 -19.19 -22.04
CA LEU A 277 -22.38 -18.73 -20.78
C LEU A 277 -20.87 -18.44 -20.93
N ALA A 278 -20.13 -19.28 -21.65
CA ALA A 278 -18.71 -19.07 -21.87
C ALA A 278 -18.41 -17.87 -22.78
N VAL A 279 -19.22 -17.65 -23.83
CA VAL A 279 -19.09 -16.49 -24.73
C VAL A 279 -19.39 -15.19 -23.98
N LEU A 280 -20.47 -15.15 -23.18
CA LEU A 280 -20.79 -14.00 -22.34
C LEU A 280 -19.69 -13.74 -21.30
N GLY A 281 -19.20 -14.78 -20.63
CA GLY A 281 -18.13 -14.67 -19.64
C GLY A 281 -16.84 -14.08 -20.21
N ILE A 282 -16.37 -14.56 -21.37
CA ILE A 282 -15.15 -14.01 -21.98
C ILE A 282 -15.37 -12.60 -22.56
N ALA A 283 -16.56 -12.31 -23.11
CA ALA A 283 -16.89 -10.97 -23.61
C ALA A 283 -16.93 -9.93 -22.48
N VAL A 284 -17.50 -10.28 -21.32
CA VAL A 284 -17.52 -9.41 -20.13
C VAL A 284 -16.11 -9.18 -19.58
N ILE A 285 -15.26 -10.20 -19.50
CA ILE A 285 -13.87 -10.03 -19.04
C ILE A 285 -13.07 -9.11 -19.97
N VAL A 286 -13.21 -9.28 -21.29
CA VAL A 286 -12.51 -8.43 -22.27
C VAL A 286 -13.08 -7.01 -22.30
N GLY A 287 -14.39 -6.84 -22.08
CA GLY A 287 -15.07 -5.55 -22.06
C GLY A 287 -14.89 -4.74 -20.76
N CYS A 288 -14.56 -5.40 -19.65
CA CYS A 288 -14.62 -4.82 -18.31
C CYS A 288 -13.89 -3.48 -18.18
N GLY A 289 -12.58 -3.43 -18.48
CA GLY A 289 -11.78 -2.20 -18.37
C GLY A 289 -12.17 -1.05 -19.31
N PHE A 290 -12.92 -1.33 -20.38
CA PHE A 290 -13.42 -0.28 -21.27
C PHE A 290 -14.67 0.41 -20.70
N VAL A 291 -15.46 -0.31 -19.90
CA VAL A 291 -16.75 0.14 -19.35
C VAL A 291 -16.61 0.63 -17.91
N VAL A 292 -15.73 0.01 -17.12
CA VAL A 292 -15.50 0.33 -15.71
C VAL A 292 -14.09 0.87 -15.56
N ASP A 293 -13.97 2.04 -14.92
CA ASP A 293 -12.69 2.47 -14.39
C ASP A 293 -12.41 1.70 -13.08
N GLY A 294 -11.57 0.67 -13.18
CA GLY A 294 -11.24 -0.18 -12.04
C GLY A 294 -10.41 0.53 -10.96
N VAL A 295 -9.80 1.69 -11.24
CA VAL A 295 -9.04 2.49 -10.25
C VAL A 295 -9.98 2.98 -9.14
N THR A 296 -11.07 3.61 -9.54
CA THR A 296 -12.01 4.30 -8.64
C THR A 296 -13.09 3.39 -8.06
N ALA A 297 -13.32 2.18 -8.62
CA ALA A 297 -14.49 1.37 -8.30
C ALA A 297 -14.25 -0.05 -7.74
N PHE A 298 -13.02 -0.56 -7.76
CA PHE A 298 -12.68 -1.88 -7.20
C PHE A 298 -12.03 -1.73 -5.81
N PRO A 299 -12.23 -2.65 -4.85
CA PRO A 299 -12.90 -3.96 -4.90
C PRO A 299 -14.42 -3.98 -4.64
N GLY A 300 -15.10 -2.84 -4.69
CA GLY A 300 -16.54 -2.75 -4.41
C GLY A 300 -17.45 -3.41 -5.47
N PRO A 301 -18.76 -3.08 -5.48
CA PRO A 301 -19.77 -3.81 -6.25
C PRO A 301 -19.49 -3.98 -7.75
N LEU A 302 -18.75 -3.06 -8.40
CA LEU A 302 -18.41 -3.20 -9.82
C LEU A 302 -17.39 -4.32 -10.10
N ALA A 303 -16.57 -4.74 -9.12
CA ALA A 303 -15.69 -5.90 -9.26
C ALA A 303 -16.47 -7.24 -9.33
N LEU A 304 -17.79 -7.25 -9.06
CA LEU A 304 -18.64 -8.41 -9.40
C LEU A 304 -18.61 -8.74 -10.90
N ILE A 305 -18.38 -7.75 -11.78
CA ILE A 305 -18.37 -7.93 -13.22
C ILE A 305 -17.28 -8.94 -13.66
N PRO A 306 -15.97 -8.73 -13.40
CA PRO A 306 -14.92 -9.69 -13.74
C PRO A 306 -15.01 -10.98 -12.92
N VAL A 307 -15.40 -10.92 -11.64
CA VAL A 307 -15.49 -12.10 -10.77
C VAL A 307 -16.60 -13.06 -11.23
N VAL A 308 -17.83 -12.58 -11.41
CA VAL A 308 -18.96 -13.42 -11.86
C VAL A 308 -18.72 -13.97 -13.26
N ALA A 309 -18.12 -13.19 -14.17
CA ALA A 309 -17.72 -13.65 -15.49
C ALA A 309 -16.65 -14.76 -15.44
N THR A 310 -15.71 -14.69 -14.49
CA THR A 310 -14.72 -15.74 -14.24
C THR A 310 -15.37 -17.01 -13.70
N LEU A 311 -16.30 -16.89 -12.73
CA LEU A 311 -17.05 -18.03 -12.20
C LEU A 311 -17.92 -18.68 -13.29
N ALA A 312 -18.52 -17.89 -14.18
CA ALA A 312 -19.29 -18.35 -15.33
C ALA A 312 -18.43 -19.24 -16.27
N LEU A 313 -17.20 -18.84 -16.58
CA LEU A 313 -16.25 -19.66 -17.35
C LEU A 313 -15.82 -20.95 -16.62
N ILE A 314 -15.59 -20.87 -15.30
CA ILE A 314 -15.27 -22.05 -14.48
C ILE A 314 -16.41 -23.08 -14.55
N VAL A 315 -17.66 -22.62 -14.44
CA VAL A 315 -18.90 -23.42 -14.43
C VAL A 315 -19.29 -23.93 -15.81
N ALA A 316 -19.11 -23.15 -16.88
CA ALA A 316 -19.33 -23.59 -18.26
C ALA A 316 -18.44 -24.80 -18.63
N GLY A 317 -17.23 -24.86 -18.07
CA GLY A 317 -16.35 -26.03 -18.17
C GLY A 317 -15.63 -26.14 -19.53
N SER A 318 -14.80 -27.18 -19.64
CA SER A 318 -13.83 -27.34 -20.73
C SER A 318 -14.40 -27.79 -22.09
N GLU A 319 -15.68 -28.13 -22.17
CA GLU A 319 -16.34 -28.65 -23.38
C GLU A 319 -17.11 -27.54 -24.12
N THR A 320 -16.44 -26.42 -24.37
CA THR A 320 -17.01 -25.26 -25.08
C THR A 320 -16.02 -24.75 -26.13
N ALA A 321 -16.52 -24.08 -27.17
CA ALA A 321 -15.65 -23.49 -28.19
C ALA A 321 -14.68 -22.45 -27.60
N VAL A 322 -15.13 -21.66 -26.62
CA VAL A 322 -14.28 -20.72 -25.87
C VAL A 322 -13.17 -21.45 -25.12
N ALA A 323 -13.48 -22.55 -24.42
CA ALA A 323 -12.47 -23.35 -23.73
C ALA A 323 -11.47 -23.99 -24.70
N ALA A 324 -11.90 -24.42 -25.89
CA ALA A 324 -10.99 -24.92 -26.94
C ALA A 324 -10.05 -23.82 -27.44
N THR A 325 -10.57 -22.61 -27.71
CA THR A 325 -9.76 -21.44 -28.09
C THR A 325 -8.74 -21.07 -27.01
N LEU A 326 -9.17 -20.95 -25.75
CA LEU A 326 -8.28 -20.64 -24.62
C LEU A 326 -7.24 -21.75 -24.36
N SER A 327 -7.57 -23.02 -24.68
CA SER A 327 -6.62 -24.14 -24.58
C SER A 327 -5.57 -24.17 -25.70
N ASN A 328 -5.60 -23.23 -26.66
CA ASN A 328 -4.63 -23.19 -27.74
C ASN A 328 -3.20 -22.92 -27.24
N ARG A 329 -2.20 -23.23 -28.06
CA ARG A 329 -0.78 -23.13 -27.69
C ARG A 329 -0.34 -21.69 -27.35
N PHE A 330 -0.98 -20.67 -27.91
CA PHE A 330 -0.64 -19.27 -27.67
C PHE A 330 -1.12 -18.81 -26.29
N PHE A 331 -2.44 -18.88 -26.02
CA PHE A 331 -2.99 -18.46 -24.72
C PHE A 331 -2.44 -19.31 -23.57
N ALA A 332 -2.25 -20.62 -23.78
CA ALA A 332 -1.62 -21.48 -22.78
C ALA A 332 -0.14 -21.11 -22.52
N TRP A 333 0.59 -20.64 -23.54
CA TRP A 333 1.97 -20.14 -23.37
C TRP A 333 2.00 -18.80 -22.63
N VAL A 334 1.17 -17.82 -23.01
CA VAL A 334 1.05 -16.54 -22.28
C VAL A 334 0.67 -16.79 -20.82
N GLY A 335 -0.31 -17.67 -20.57
CA GLY A 335 -0.69 -18.11 -19.22
C GLY A 335 0.42 -18.82 -18.42
N SER A 336 1.39 -19.43 -19.12
CA SER A 336 2.56 -20.05 -18.49
C SER A 336 3.63 -19.05 -18.05
N ILE A 337 3.75 -17.89 -18.73
CA ILE A 337 4.66 -16.79 -18.35
C ILE A 337 3.95 -15.69 -17.54
N ALA A 338 2.64 -15.80 -17.31
CA ALA A 338 1.80 -14.73 -16.77
C ALA A 338 2.25 -14.16 -15.41
N PHE A 339 2.85 -14.98 -14.52
CA PHE A 339 3.33 -14.47 -13.22
C PHE A 339 4.61 -13.63 -13.38
N PRO A 340 5.70 -14.12 -14.03
CA PRO A 340 6.83 -13.26 -14.35
C PRO A 340 6.51 -12.07 -15.26
N LEU A 341 5.53 -12.19 -16.18
CA LEU A 341 5.07 -11.06 -16.99
C LEU A 341 4.41 -9.99 -16.12
N TYR A 342 3.64 -10.38 -15.11
CA TYR A 342 3.13 -9.45 -14.10
C TYR A 342 4.26 -8.73 -13.37
N LEU A 343 5.30 -9.45 -12.91
CA LEU A 343 6.43 -8.86 -12.20
C LEU A 343 7.23 -7.84 -13.03
N TRP A 344 7.42 -8.08 -14.34
CA TRP A 344 8.30 -7.24 -15.18
C TRP A 344 7.62 -6.09 -15.90
N HIS A 345 6.32 -6.20 -16.25
CA HIS A 345 5.68 -5.17 -17.10
C HIS A 345 5.58 -3.80 -16.45
N TRP A 346 5.30 -3.75 -15.15
CA TRP A 346 5.05 -2.51 -14.44
C TRP A 346 6.34 -1.74 -14.11
N PRO A 347 7.41 -2.33 -13.55
CA PRO A 347 8.65 -1.59 -13.34
C PRO A 347 9.23 -1.06 -14.65
N LEU A 348 9.18 -1.84 -15.74
CA LEU A 348 9.62 -1.39 -17.06
C LEU A 348 8.81 -0.22 -17.60
N LEU A 349 7.49 -0.19 -17.35
CA LEU A 349 6.65 0.95 -17.69
C LEU A 349 7.03 2.18 -16.85
N ILE A 350 7.06 2.07 -15.52
CA ILE A 350 7.38 3.20 -14.63
C ILE A 350 8.77 3.78 -14.92
N PHE A 351 9.79 2.94 -15.10
CA PHE A 351 11.13 3.43 -15.49
C PHE A 351 11.15 4.08 -16.87
N TYR A 352 10.35 3.63 -17.83
CA TYR A 352 10.23 4.29 -19.13
C TYR A 352 9.53 5.65 -19.03
N LEU A 353 8.44 5.74 -18.27
CA LEU A 353 7.71 7.00 -18.05
C LEU A 353 8.61 8.02 -17.34
N SER A 354 9.26 7.62 -16.25
CA SER A 354 10.24 8.44 -15.51
C SER A 354 11.40 8.89 -16.40
N ALA A 355 12.07 7.98 -17.12
CA ALA A 355 13.20 8.32 -17.99
C ALA A 355 12.82 9.17 -19.23
N THR A 356 11.53 9.28 -19.57
CA THR A 356 11.05 10.11 -20.69
C THR A 356 10.30 11.38 -20.26
N GLY A 357 10.00 11.54 -18.97
CA GLY A 357 9.16 12.63 -18.45
C GLY A 357 7.74 12.64 -19.02
N ARG A 358 7.23 11.49 -19.49
CA ARG A 358 5.90 11.39 -20.15
C ARG A 358 4.92 10.65 -19.25
N PRO A 359 3.64 11.09 -19.17
CA PRO A 359 2.62 10.39 -18.40
C PRO A 359 2.21 9.05 -19.04
N HIS A 360 2.38 8.88 -20.36
CA HIS A 360 1.96 7.68 -21.08
C HIS A 360 3.02 7.21 -22.10
N ALA A 361 3.05 5.89 -22.34
CA ALA A 361 3.89 5.32 -23.37
C ALA A 361 3.26 5.50 -24.75
N ASP A 362 4.07 5.95 -25.72
CA ASP A 362 3.64 5.96 -27.12
C ASP A 362 3.57 4.53 -27.68
N VAL A 363 3.07 4.36 -28.90
CA VAL A 363 2.88 3.02 -29.49
C VAL A 363 4.21 2.27 -29.60
N LEU A 364 5.30 2.96 -29.98
CA LEU A 364 6.61 2.34 -30.15
C LEU A 364 7.27 1.98 -28.82
N GLY A 365 7.26 2.90 -27.84
CA GLY A 365 7.73 2.67 -26.48
C GLY A 365 6.95 1.55 -25.79
N GLY A 366 5.62 1.56 -25.88
CA GLY A 366 4.76 0.51 -25.36
C GLY A 366 5.04 -0.86 -25.97
N LEU A 367 5.26 -0.95 -27.29
CA LEU A 367 5.66 -2.19 -27.95
C LEU A 367 7.05 -2.66 -27.47
N GLY A 368 7.99 -1.73 -27.24
CA GLY A 368 9.29 -2.00 -26.63
C GLY A 368 9.17 -2.58 -25.21
N ILE A 369 8.36 -1.93 -24.36
CA ILE A 369 8.06 -2.39 -22.99
C ILE A 369 7.44 -3.80 -23.02
N VAL A 370 6.44 -4.06 -23.86
CA VAL A 370 5.83 -5.38 -24.00
C VAL A 370 6.86 -6.43 -24.45
N GLY A 371 7.68 -6.12 -25.45
CA GLY A 371 8.73 -7.01 -25.95
C GLY A 371 9.77 -7.37 -24.89
N ALA A 372 10.25 -6.37 -24.14
CA ALA A 372 11.17 -6.55 -23.03
C ALA A 372 10.53 -7.37 -21.89
N SER A 373 9.31 -7.03 -21.50
CA SER A 373 8.55 -7.71 -20.44
C SER A 373 8.33 -9.19 -20.74
N VAL A 374 7.91 -9.52 -21.97
CA VAL A 374 7.70 -10.90 -22.42
C VAL A 374 9.03 -11.67 -22.47
N THR A 375 10.11 -11.03 -22.90
CA THR A 375 11.45 -11.63 -22.95
C THR A 375 11.97 -11.95 -21.55
N LEU A 376 11.93 -10.99 -20.62
CA LEU A 376 12.33 -11.18 -19.22
C LEU A 376 11.43 -12.18 -18.51
N ALA A 377 10.12 -12.18 -18.76
CA ALA A 377 9.19 -13.16 -18.22
C ALA A 377 9.53 -14.60 -18.68
N TRP A 378 9.83 -14.78 -19.97
CA TRP A 378 10.24 -16.08 -20.52
C TRP A 378 11.59 -16.55 -19.96
N LEU A 379 12.58 -15.63 -19.84
CA LEU A 379 13.87 -15.92 -19.20
C LEU A 379 13.68 -16.31 -17.73
N THR A 380 12.84 -15.58 -16.98
CA THR A 380 12.51 -15.89 -15.58
C THR A 380 11.86 -17.26 -15.44
N VAL A 381 10.90 -17.62 -16.30
CA VAL A 381 10.34 -18.98 -16.29
C VAL A 381 11.42 -20.03 -16.57
N ARG A 382 12.30 -19.79 -17.54
CA ARG A 382 13.30 -20.77 -17.99
C ARG A 382 14.46 -20.95 -17.00
N LEU A 383 14.96 -19.86 -16.44
CA LEU A 383 16.20 -19.80 -15.64
C LEU A 383 15.95 -19.79 -14.13
N ILE A 384 14.78 -19.34 -13.68
CA ILE A 384 14.48 -19.15 -12.24
C ILE A 384 13.35 -20.11 -11.80
N GLU A 385 12.16 -20.01 -12.39
CA GLU A 385 10.99 -20.79 -11.93
C GLU A 385 11.13 -22.31 -12.18
N ARG A 386 11.61 -22.73 -13.36
CA ARG A 386 11.76 -24.17 -13.66
C ARG A 386 12.78 -24.87 -12.76
N PRO A 387 14.00 -24.34 -12.49
CA PRO A 387 14.92 -24.96 -11.55
C PRO A 387 14.38 -25.10 -10.12
N THR A 388 13.71 -24.07 -9.58
CA THR A 388 13.23 -24.08 -8.18
C THR A 388 12.06 -25.04 -7.95
N GLN A 389 11.29 -25.33 -9.01
CA GLN A 389 10.21 -26.33 -8.98
C GLN A 389 10.70 -27.79 -8.97
N SER A 390 12.00 -28.05 -9.21
CA SER A 390 12.56 -29.41 -9.11
C SER A 390 12.28 -30.03 -7.74
N THR A 391 11.82 -31.28 -7.73
CA THR A 391 11.63 -32.07 -6.50
C THR A 391 12.94 -32.50 -5.88
N THR A 392 13.98 -32.73 -6.70
CA THR A 392 15.34 -33.07 -6.27
C THR A 392 16.19 -31.81 -6.04
N PHE A 393 17.29 -31.96 -5.29
CA PHE A 393 18.31 -30.92 -5.12
C PHE A 393 19.26 -30.92 -6.32
N THR A 394 18.89 -30.21 -7.39
CA THR A 394 19.77 -29.99 -8.53
C THR A 394 20.71 -28.80 -8.27
N PRO A 395 21.93 -28.75 -8.86
CA PRO A 395 22.82 -27.59 -8.74
C PRO A 395 22.15 -26.27 -9.13
N GLY A 396 21.36 -26.27 -10.22
CA GLY A 396 20.58 -25.10 -10.63
C GLY A 396 19.52 -24.66 -9.61
N ARG A 397 18.86 -25.60 -8.91
CA ARG A 397 17.95 -25.25 -7.81
C ARG A 397 18.70 -24.58 -6.66
N ILE A 398 19.86 -25.12 -6.27
CA ILE A 398 20.68 -24.59 -5.18
C ILE A 398 21.17 -23.17 -5.54
N ALA A 399 21.75 -22.99 -6.73
CA ALA A 399 22.23 -21.71 -7.23
C ALA A 399 21.12 -20.64 -7.25
N VAL A 400 19.97 -20.91 -7.89
CA VAL A 400 18.85 -19.96 -7.94
C VAL A 400 18.30 -19.64 -6.55
N THR A 401 18.22 -20.63 -5.64
CA THR A 401 17.77 -20.37 -4.27
C THR A 401 18.78 -19.50 -3.51
N GLY A 402 20.09 -19.74 -3.68
CA GLY A 402 21.15 -18.91 -3.11
C GLY A 402 21.10 -17.46 -3.63
N CYS A 403 21.00 -17.28 -4.96
CA CYS A 403 20.85 -15.95 -5.56
C CYS A 403 19.60 -15.22 -5.05
N ALA A 404 18.47 -15.91 -4.88
CA ALA A 404 17.24 -15.32 -4.36
C ALA A 404 17.37 -14.91 -2.88
N VAL A 405 18.06 -15.70 -2.05
CA VAL A 405 18.35 -15.32 -0.65
C VAL A 405 19.31 -14.13 -0.59
N ILE A 406 20.36 -14.13 -1.41
CA ILE A 406 21.29 -12.99 -1.51
C ILE A 406 20.55 -11.74 -1.99
N ALA A 407 19.65 -11.85 -2.96
CA ALA A 407 18.82 -10.75 -3.44
C ALA A 407 17.93 -10.17 -2.32
N ALA A 408 17.28 -11.03 -1.53
CA ALA A 408 16.49 -10.59 -0.38
C ALA A 408 17.36 -9.85 0.66
N LEU A 409 18.51 -10.43 1.03
CA LEU A 409 19.43 -9.84 1.99
C LEU A 409 20.02 -8.52 1.49
N ALA A 410 20.37 -8.41 0.20
CA ALA A 410 20.92 -7.19 -0.39
C ALA A 410 19.87 -6.06 -0.43
N VAL A 411 18.62 -6.37 -0.80
CA VAL A 411 17.51 -5.40 -0.76
C VAL A 411 17.24 -4.94 0.67
N THR A 412 17.11 -5.86 1.63
CA THR A 412 16.80 -5.50 3.03
C THR A 412 17.96 -4.77 3.71
N ALA A 413 19.21 -5.23 3.55
CA ALA A 413 20.37 -4.55 4.13
C ALA A 413 20.64 -3.20 3.46
N GLY A 414 20.37 -3.06 2.15
CA GLY A 414 20.45 -1.79 1.43
C GLY A 414 19.43 -0.77 1.96
N SER A 415 18.16 -1.17 2.11
CA SER A 415 17.11 -0.31 2.65
C SER A 415 17.39 0.14 4.08
N ILE A 416 17.78 -0.80 4.96
CA ILE A 416 18.13 -0.48 6.35
C ILE A 416 19.36 0.43 6.39
N GLY A 417 20.39 0.16 5.57
CA GLY A 417 21.58 0.99 5.48
C GLY A 417 21.31 2.41 4.98
N TRP A 418 20.35 2.57 4.06
CA TRP A 418 19.91 3.87 3.56
C TRP A 418 19.11 4.65 4.60
N ASN A 419 18.15 4.01 5.28
CA ASN A 419 17.40 4.65 6.37
C ASN A 419 18.31 5.05 7.54
N VAL A 420 19.29 4.21 7.92
CA VAL A 420 20.32 4.57 8.94
C VAL A 420 21.25 5.69 8.46
N TYR A 421 21.46 5.84 7.15
CA TYR A 421 22.22 6.97 6.61
C TYR A 421 21.40 8.27 6.68
N ILE A 422 20.11 8.23 6.34
CA ILE A 422 19.17 9.36 6.50
C ILE A 422 19.09 9.79 7.96
N ASP A 423 18.80 8.86 8.87
CA ASP A 423 18.70 9.08 10.32
C ASP A 423 19.94 9.79 10.90
N ARG A 424 21.14 9.33 10.51
CA ARG A 424 22.40 9.98 10.92
C ARG A 424 22.60 11.35 10.29
N SER A 425 22.21 11.54 9.02
CA SER A 425 22.33 12.83 8.36
C SER A 425 21.40 13.86 8.98
N ILE A 426 20.17 13.49 9.35
CA ILE A 426 19.22 14.41 9.94
C ILE A 426 19.52 14.68 11.43
N THR A 427 19.94 13.65 12.18
CA THR A 427 20.47 13.84 13.55
C THR A 427 21.61 14.86 13.57
N ALA A 428 22.49 14.86 12.57
CA ALA A 428 23.59 15.83 12.48
C ALA A 428 23.10 17.27 12.21
N VAL A 429 22.10 17.45 11.33
CA VAL A 429 21.50 18.77 11.05
C VAL A 429 20.74 19.30 12.28
N GLN A 430 19.95 18.44 12.93
CA GLN A 430 19.17 18.84 14.09
C GLN A 430 20.04 19.14 15.32
N ALA A 431 21.13 18.40 15.53
CA ALA A 431 22.02 18.54 16.69
C ALA A 431 22.85 19.84 16.73
N ASP A 432 23.02 20.55 15.61
CA ASP A 432 23.76 21.83 15.61
C ASP A 432 23.04 22.92 16.42
N GLY A 433 21.71 22.80 16.57
CA GLY A 433 20.85 23.58 17.47
C GLY A 433 20.65 25.05 17.12
N ALA A 434 21.67 25.71 16.58
CA ALA A 434 21.67 27.10 16.14
C ALA A 434 21.34 27.25 14.64
N VAL A 435 21.18 28.50 14.21
CA VAL A 435 21.15 28.89 12.79
C VAL A 435 22.56 29.31 12.39
N ASP A 436 23.14 28.68 11.36
CA ASP A 436 24.38 29.18 10.77
C ASP A 436 24.06 30.35 9.83
N GLU A 437 24.01 31.57 10.37
CA GLU A 437 23.77 32.78 9.58
C GLU A 437 24.84 33.05 8.50
N LEU A 438 26.02 32.43 8.58
CA LEU A 438 27.12 32.65 7.63
C LEU A 438 27.00 31.79 6.37
N THR A 439 26.31 30.65 6.43
CA THR A 439 26.16 29.75 5.27
C THR A 439 24.74 29.26 5.02
N HIS A 440 23.86 29.24 6.03
CA HIS A 440 22.47 28.76 5.96
C HIS A 440 21.48 29.70 6.70
N PRO A 441 21.40 31.01 6.35
CA PRO A 441 20.54 31.98 7.04
C PRO A 441 19.04 31.71 6.92
N GLY A 442 18.59 30.90 5.95
CA GLY A 442 17.17 30.57 5.80
C GLY A 442 16.28 31.79 5.59
N ALA A 443 15.24 31.90 6.41
CA ALA A 443 14.31 33.02 6.43
C ALA A 443 14.98 34.39 6.67
N LEU A 444 16.15 34.43 7.32
CA LEU A 444 16.88 35.67 7.60
C LEU A 444 17.39 36.37 6.32
N GLU A 445 17.44 35.69 5.17
CA GLU A 445 17.66 36.36 3.87
C GLU A 445 16.48 37.28 3.49
N LEU A 446 15.25 36.92 3.87
CA LEU A 446 14.03 37.70 3.62
C LEU A 446 13.78 38.74 4.71
N THR A 447 13.89 38.35 5.99
CA THR A 447 13.52 39.22 7.14
C THR A 447 14.61 40.22 7.51
N ASP A 448 15.88 39.79 7.48
CA ASP A 448 17.03 40.56 7.94
C ASP A 448 17.94 41.00 6.79
N GLY A 449 17.68 40.51 5.57
CA GLY A 449 18.47 40.80 4.37
C GLY A 449 19.83 40.12 4.33
N ILE A 450 20.06 39.08 5.15
CA ILE A 450 21.33 38.35 5.24
C ILE A 450 21.55 37.54 3.95
N ARG A 451 22.52 37.95 3.15
CA ARG A 451 22.89 37.26 1.91
C ARG A 451 24.20 36.50 2.07
N VAL A 452 24.19 35.25 1.65
CA VAL A 452 25.34 34.34 1.65
C VAL A 452 25.65 33.87 0.24
N GLU A 453 26.84 33.32 0.05
CA GLU A 453 27.18 32.60 -1.19
C GLU A 453 26.40 31.28 -1.28
N PRO A 454 26.11 30.75 -2.48
CA PRO A 454 25.44 29.46 -2.64
C PRO A 454 26.22 28.31 -1.99
N ALA A 455 25.52 27.49 -1.21
CA ALA A 455 26.05 26.31 -0.54
C ALA A 455 25.20 25.06 -0.86
N ASP A 456 25.61 23.89 -0.38
CA ASP A 456 24.75 22.70 -0.44
C ASP A 456 23.52 22.91 0.46
N VAL A 457 22.33 22.62 -0.07
CA VAL A 457 21.06 22.84 0.63
C VAL A 457 20.93 21.98 1.90
N SER A 458 20.47 22.61 2.99
CA SER A 458 20.25 21.97 4.29
C SER A 458 18.76 22.01 4.71
N PRO A 459 18.17 20.91 5.21
CA PRO A 459 18.69 19.54 5.18
C PRO A 459 18.86 19.05 3.72
N PRO A 460 19.74 18.07 3.46
CA PRO A 460 19.88 17.47 2.15
C PRO A 460 18.54 16.92 1.63
N LEU A 461 18.23 17.12 0.35
CA LEU A 461 16.93 16.78 -0.26
C LEU A 461 16.45 15.34 0.04
N TYR A 462 17.36 14.38 0.09
CA TYR A 462 17.05 12.96 0.33
C TYR A 462 16.75 12.60 1.79
N SER A 463 17.08 13.47 2.74
CA SER A 463 16.82 13.33 4.17
C SER A 463 15.77 14.30 4.69
N ALA A 464 15.41 15.32 3.91
CA ALA A 464 14.43 16.34 4.29
C ALA A 464 13.07 15.81 4.78
N PRO A 465 12.46 14.74 4.22
CA PRO A 465 11.22 14.16 4.79
C PRO A 465 11.34 13.69 6.24
N ALA A 466 12.57 13.41 6.71
CA ALA A 466 12.85 13.04 8.09
C ALA A 466 13.17 14.25 8.99
N ASP A 467 13.18 15.49 8.48
CA ASP A 467 13.36 16.71 9.28
C ASP A 467 12.08 17.11 10.00
N LEU A 468 11.70 16.24 10.94
CA LEU A 468 10.46 16.34 11.69
C LEU A 468 10.66 17.17 12.97
N PRO A 469 9.65 17.93 13.40
CA PRO A 469 9.57 18.50 14.74
C PRO A 469 9.75 17.45 15.84
N VAL A 470 10.27 17.89 16.98
CA VAL A 470 10.51 17.04 18.15
C VAL A 470 9.24 16.32 18.62
N THR A 471 8.07 16.95 18.50
CA THR A 471 6.77 16.36 18.82
C THR A 471 6.47 15.10 18.02
N THR A 472 6.81 15.05 16.73
CA THR A 472 6.60 13.86 15.90
C THR A 472 7.53 12.73 16.33
N ILE A 473 8.78 13.07 16.70
CA ILE A 473 9.83 12.13 17.10
C ILE A 473 9.51 11.50 18.47
N GLU A 474 8.97 12.28 19.39
CA GLU A 474 8.62 11.85 20.76
C GLU A 474 7.22 11.23 20.88
N GLY A 475 6.39 11.30 19.83
CA GLY A 475 5.01 10.79 19.85
C GLY A 475 3.99 11.72 20.51
N CYS A 476 4.29 13.02 20.56
CA CYS A 476 3.48 14.09 21.15
C CYS A 476 2.45 14.71 20.16
N ILE A 477 2.21 14.05 19.03
CA ILE A 477 1.12 14.33 18.10
C ILE A 477 0.27 13.06 17.94
N ALA A 478 -1.04 13.19 18.17
CA ALA A 478 -1.99 12.10 17.97
C ALA A 478 -2.09 11.76 16.48
N ASP A 479 -2.01 10.47 16.14
CA ASP A 479 -2.19 10.01 14.76
C ASP A 479 -3.66 10.10 14.30
N PHE A 480 -3.97 9.54 13.13
CA PHE A 480 -5.33 9.61 12.59
C PHE A 480 -6.36 8.83 13.43
N GLU A 481 -5.96 7.73 14.07
CA GLU A 481 -6.85 6.83 14.83
C GLU A 481 -6.91 7.16 16.34
N THR A 482 -5.91 7.87 16.87
CA THR A 482 -5.79 8.22 18.29
C THR A 482 -6.84 9.24 18.67
N ARG A 483 -7.74 8.86 19.59
CA ARG A 483 -8.84 9.71 20.09
C ARG A 483 -8.47 10.53 21.32
N ASP A 484 -7.49 10.08 22.08
CA ASP A 484 -7.08 10.71 23.33
C ASP A 484 -6.35 12.04 23.05
N ALA A 485 -6.56 13.03 23.92
CA ALA A 485 -5.84 14.30 23.90
C ALA A 485 -4.42 14.11 24.46
N VAL A 486 -3.51 13.59 23.62
CA VAL A 486 -2.09 13.46 23.95
C VAL A 486 -1.50 14.86 24.16
N SER A 487 -0.84 15.06 25.31
CA SER A 487 -0.14 16.31 25.64
C SER A 487 1.28 16.09 26.13
N CYS A 488 2.14 17.04 25.75
CA CYS A 488 3.55 17.14 26.13
C CYS A 488 3.86 18.62 26.42
N THR A 489 5.00 18.88 27.06
CA THR A 489 5.40 20.24 27.46
C THR A 489 6.84 20.52 27.05
N TYR A 490 7.02 21.67 26.38
CA TYR A 490 8.27 22.21 25.84
C TYR A 490 8.49 23.64 26.36
N GLY A 491 9.58 24.30 25.96
CA GLY A 491 9.96 25.61 26.47
C GLY A 491 10.49 25.57 27.90
N ASP A 492 10.36 26.67 28.63
CA ASP A 492 10.67 26.70 30.07
C ASP A 492 9.53 26.05 30.86
N VAL A 493 9.66 24.74 31.12
CA VAL A 493 8.65 23.91 31.78
C VAL A 493 8.29 24.37 33.21
N ASP A 494 9.19 25.11 33.87
CA ASP A 494 9.01 25.64 35.22
C ASP A 494 8.35 27.04 35.22
N ALA A 495 8.14 27.67 34.06
CA ALA A 495 7.55 29.00 33.95
C ALA A 495 6.06 29.04 34.32
N ASP A 496 5.60 30.16 34.87
CA ASP A 496 4.18 30.40 35.15
C ASP A 496 3.35 30.57 33.85
N ARG A 497 3.88 31.34 32.90
CA ARG A 497 3.24 31.68 31.62
C ARG A 497 3.11 30.46 30.71
N THR A 498 1.95 30.33 30.06
CA THR A 498 1.61 29.16 29.24
C THR A 498 1.11 29.58 27.86
N ILE A 499 1.72 29.00 26.81
CA ILE A 499 1.14 28.95 25.47
C ILE A 499 0.72 27.50 25.21
N VAL A 500 -0.56 27.28 24.87
CA VAL A 500 -1.01 25.99 24.34
C VAL A 500 -0.86 25.99 22.83
N LEU A 501 -0.04 25.11 22.27
CA LEU A 501 0.03 24.86 20.83
C LEU A 501 -1.00 23.81 20.45
N ALA A 502 -2.08 24.20 19.76
CA ALA A 502 -3.19 23.30 19.45
C ALA A 502 -3.57 23.29 17.95
N GLY A 503 -3.83 22.09 17.42
CA GLY A 503 -4.33 21.91 16.04
C GLY A 503 -3.67 20.76 15.27
N SER A 504 -3.51 20.94 13.96
CA SER A 504 -3.01 19.91 13.04
C SER A 504 -1.48 19.89 12.96
N SER A 505 -0.93 19.08 12.05
CA SER A 505 0.48 19.10 11.67
C SER A 505 1.00 20.44 11.12
N HIS A 506 0.09 21.38 10.77
CA HIS A 506 0.42 22.77 10.43
C HIS A 506 0.48 23.71 11.64
N ALA A 507 -0.15 23.34 12.76
CA ALA A 507 0.19 23.95 14.05
C ALA A 507 1.50 23.35 14.56
N GLU A 508 1.66 22.03 14.47
CA GLU A 508 2.84 21.29 14.96
C GLU A 508 4.17 21.91 14.53
N HIS A 509 4.36 22.21 13.24
CA HIS A 509 5.70 22.57 12.76
C HIS A 509 6.29 23.82 13.43
N TRP A 510 5.45 24.69 14.04
CA TRP A 510 5.90 25.85 14.80
C TRP A 510 6.53 25.53 16.16
N VAL A 511 6.38 24.31 16.68
CA VAL A 511 6.93 23.91 17.99
C VAL A 511 8.45 24.12 18.07
N THR A 512 9.18 23.92 16.98
CA THR A 512 10.64 24.13 16.93
C THR A 512 11.06 25.56 17.25
N ALA A 513 10.26 26.55 16.85
CA ALA A 513 10.50 27.96 17.19
C ALA A 513 9.88 28.33 18.55
N LEU A 514 8.71 27.80 18.88
CA LEU A 514 8.03 28.08 20.16
C LEU A 514 8.78 27.51 21.37
N ASP A 515 9.40 26.34 21.25
CA ASP A 515 10.28 25.73 22.27
C ASP A 515 11.50 26.64 22.56
N ALA A 516 12.20 27.06 21.50
CA ALA A 516 13.33 27.99 21.61
C ALA A 516 12.94 29.33 22.25
N LEU A 517 11.83 29.93 21.82
CA LEU A 517 11.31 31.18 22.41
C LEU A 517 10.85 30.98 23.87
N GLY A 518 10.29 29.82 24.20
CA GLY A 518 9.86 29.47 25.56
C GLY A 518 11.05 29.41 26.52
N LEU A 519 12.15 28.79 26.08
CA LEU A 519 13.43 28.75 26.80
C LEU A 519 14.10 30.13 26.91
N GLU A 520 13.99 30.98 25.88
CA GLU A 520 14.61 32.31 25.87
C GLU A 520 13.83 33.34 26.71
N HIS A 521 12.50 33.28 26.72
CA HIS A 521 11.63 34.32 27.28
C HIS A 521 10.78 33.87 28.48
N GLY A 522 10.95 32.64 28.96
CA GLY A 522 10.34 32.14 30.21
C GLY A 522 8.84 31.88 30.06
N PHE A 523 8.47 30.97 29.16
CA PHE A 523 7.13 30.40 29.08
C PHE A 523 7.17 28.93 28.67
N LYS A 524 6.20 28.14 29.14
CA LYS A 524 6.01 26.75 28.72
C LYS A 524 5.06 26.65 27.53
N VAL A 525 5.34 25.68 26.67
CA VAL A 525 4.54 25.34 25.48
C VAL A 525 3.91 23.98 25.70
N VAL A 526 2.59 23.93 25.93
CA VAL A 526 1.85 22.67 26.08
C VAL A 526 1.23 22.30 24.73
N THR A 527 1.51 21.11 24.22
CA THR A 527 1.02 20.68 22.90
C THR A 527 -0.26 19.87 23.00
N PHE A 528 -1.25 20.19 22.16
CA PHE A 528 -2.40 19.33 21.86
C PHE A 528 -2.52 19.22 20.33
N LEU A 529 -1.87 18.22 19.75
CA LEU A 529 -1.71 18.10 18.31
C LEU A 529 -2.36 16.81 17.77
N LYS A 530 -3.00 16.87 16.60
CA LYS A 530 -3.57 15.69 15.93
C LYS A 530 -3.47 15.75 14.40
N MET A 531 -2.97 14.67 13.79
CA MET A 531 -2.77 14.56 12.34
C MET A 531 -4.06 14.82 11.55
N GLY A 532 -3.97 15.73 10.57
CA GLY A 532 -5.10 16.14 9.73
C GLY A 532 -6.27 16.79 10.48
N CYS A 533 -6.11 17.16 11.76
CA CYS A 533 -7.20 17.66 12.59
C CYS A 533 -7.04 19.15 12.91
N PRO A 534 -7.61 20.04 12.10
CA PRO A 534 -7.71 21.46 12.44
C PRO A 534 -8.86 21.67 13.44
N LEU A 535 -8.68 22.54 14.44
CA LEU A 535 -9.67 22.76 15.51
C LEU A 535 -11.02 23.21 14.93
N SER A 536 -12.10 22.48 15.24
CA SER A 536 -13.48 22.76 14.81
C SER A 536 -14.48 22.36 15.90
N THR A 537 -15.55 23.14 16.10
CA THR A 537 -16.62 22.82 17.07
C THR A 537 -18.02 22.70 16.46
N ASP A 538 -18.25 23.31 15.30
CA ASP A 538 -19.58 23.42 14.67
C ASP A 538 -19.65 22.86 13.23
N THR A 539 -18.53 22.38 12.68
CA THR A 539 -18.45 21.74 11.36
C THR A 539 -17.69 20.42 11.45
N MET A 540 -18.25 19.35 10.87
CA MET A 540 -17.56 18.06 10.75
C MET A 540 -16.27 18.24 9.93
N PRO A 541 -15.07 17.97 10.49
CA PRO A 541 -13.83 18.03 9.73
C PRO A 541 -13.81 16.96 8.63
N MET A 542 -13.12 17.24 7.53
CA MET A 542 -13.01 16.32 6.39
C MET A 542 -11.55 15.90 6.21
N LEU A 543 -11.31 14.60 6.09
CA LEU A 543 -10.03 14.01 5.73
C LEU A 543 -10.11 13.50 4.28
N GLY A 544 -9.70 14.36 3.35
CA GLY A 544 -10.01 14.18 1.93
C GLY A 544 -11.53 14.16 1.71
N PRO A 545 -12.10 13.18 0.99
CA PRO A 545 -13.54 13.11 0.73
C PRO A 545 -14.40 12.63 1.92
N ASN A 546 -13.82 12.39 3.09
CA ASN A 546 -14.46 11.59 4.16
C ASN A 546 -14.62 12.40 5.46
N GLU A 547 -15.72 12.19 6.18
CA GLU A 547 -15.93 12.77 7.51
C GLU A 547 -14.89 12.25 8.52
N TYR A 548 -14.40 13.13 9.39
CA TYR A 548 -13.39 12.81 10.40
C TYR A 548 -13.94 13.07 11.82
N PRO A 549 -14.88 12.23 12.31
CA PRO A 549 -15.57 12.45 13.58
C PRO A 549 -14.63 12.46 14.79
N ASP A 550 -13.59 11.61 14.76
CA ASP A 550 -12.57 11.51 15.82
C ASP A 550 -11.80 12.84 16.02
N CYS A 551 -11.74 13.71 15.00
CA CYS A 551 -11.18 15.06 15.15
C CYS A 551 -12.12 16.03 15.88
N LEU A 552 -13.44 15.91 15.68
CA LEU A 552 -14.44 16.73 16.37
C LEU A 552 -14.54 16.34 17.85
N ASP A 553 -14.57 15.04 18.14
CA ASP A 553 -14.54 14.52 19.52
C ASP A 553 -13.26 14.98 20.24
N TRP A 554 -12.09 14.81 19.61
CA TRP A 554 -10.81 15.26 20.13
C TRP A 554 -10.75 16.77 20.38
N THR A 555 -11.27 17.59 19.46
CA THR A 555 -11.31 19.06 19.65
C THR A 555 -12.14 19.44 20.88
N GLN A 556 -13.24 18.74 21.15
CA GLN A 556 -14.05 19.00 22.36
C GLN A 556 -13.28 18.66 23.65
N THR A 557 -12.49 17.58 23.66
CA THR A 557 -11.60 17.25 24.78
C THR A 557 -10.52 18.32 24.97
N VAL A 558 -9.80 18.69 23.91
CA VAL A 558 -8.74 19.71 23.97
C VAL A 558 -9.28 21.06 24.46
N LEU A 559 -10.46 21.49 24.01
CA LEU A 559 -11.05 22.75 24.48
C LEU A 559 -11.50 22.68 25.95
N ALA A 560 -11.90 21.52 26.45
CA ALA A 560 -12.19 21.34 27.87
C ALA A 560 -10.89 21.39 28.71
N ASP A 561 -9.82 20.71 28.27
CA ASP A 561 -8.52 20.70 28.93
C ASP A 561 -7.89 22.11 28.96
N VAL A 562 -8.00 22.87 27.85
CA VAL A 562 -7.59 24.28 27.76
C VAL A 562 -8.40 25.17 28.72
N ALA A 563 -9.72 24.97 28.80
CA ALA A 563 -10.57 25.72 29.71
C ALA A 563 -10.26 25.44 31.19
N GLU A 564 -9.88 24.20 31.55
CA GLU A 564 -9.40 23.85 32.90
C GLU A 564 -8.00 24.42 33.18
N MET A 565 -7.10 24.36 32.20
CA MET A 565 -5.71 24.84 32.33
C MET A 565 -5.59 26.36 32.45
N GLN A 566 -6.51 27.12 31.83
CA GLN A 566 -6.48 28.59 31.77
C GLN A 566 -5.11 29.14 31.31
N PRO A 567 -4.59 28.73 30.13
CA PRO A 567 -3.34 29.27 29.59
C PRO A 567 -3.52 30.74 29.18
N ASP A 568 -2.42 31.50 29.12
CA ASP A 568 -2.47 32.89 28.65
C ASP A 568 -2.89 32.97 27.17
N TYR A 569 -2.36 32.06 26.34
CA TYR A 569 -2.64 32.02 24.90
C TYR A 569 -2.78 30.60 24.35
N VAL A 570 -3.62 30.44 23.32
CA VAL A 570 -3.60 29.31 22.38
C VAL A 570 -2.97 29.75 21.07
N PHE A 571 -1.93 29.05 20.63
CA PHE A 571 -1.33 29.17 19.31
C PHE A 571 -1.96 28.13 18.36
N THR A 572 -2.50 28.59 17.22
CA THR A 572 -3.16 27.73 16.22
C THR A 572 -3.08 28.33 14.83
N THR A 573 -3.25 27.50 13.79
CA THR A 573 -3.42 27.95 12.40
C THR A 573 -4.70 28.76 12.22
N ALA A 574 -4.65 29.77 11.35
CA ALA A 574 -5.74 30.73 11.15
C ALA A 574 -6.24 30.91 9.72
N THR A 575 -5.52 30.37 8.74
CA THR A 575 -5.96 30.26 7.34
C THR A 575 -5.72 28.84 6.82
N ARG A 576 -6.08 28.60 5.57
CA ARG A 576 -5.71 27.43 4.76
C ARG A 576 -5.87 27.79 3.27
N PRO A 577 -5.17 27.11 2.33
CA PRO A 577 -5.39 27.32 0.91
C PRO A 577 -6.81 26.95 0.47
N ARG A 578 -7.25 27.54 -0.64
CA ARG A 578 -8.47 27.14 -1.35
C ARG A 578 -8.15 25.98 -2.30
N GLU A 579 -9.09 25.04 -2.45
CA GLU A 579 -8.83 23.78 -3.17
C GLU A 579 -8.86 23.94 -4.70
N ASP A 580 -9.77 24.78 -5.24
CA ASP A 580 -10.02 24.92 -6.68
C ASP A 580 -9.57 26.27 -7.29
N VAL A 581 -9.09 27.22 -6.49
CA VAL A 581 -8.80 28.60 -6.92
C VAL A 581 -7.60 29.19 -6.16
N PRO A 582 -6.91 30.20 -6.73
CA PRO A 582 -5.84 30.94 -6.04
C PRO A 582 -6.19 31.49 -4.65
N GLY A 583 -5.17 31.57 -3.80
CA GLY A 583 -5.19 32.25 -2.50
C GLY A 583 -5.69 31.40 -1.33
N ASP A 584 -5.59 31.97 -0.13
CA ASP A 584 -5.98 31.36 1.13
C ASP A 584 -7.27 31.97 1.71
N TYR A 585 -7.87 31.32 2.70
CA TYR A 585 -9.04 31.85 3.41
C TYR A 585 -9.03 31.43 4.88
N THR A 586 -9.79 32.14 5.70
CA THR A 586 -10.13 31.70 7.06
C THR A 586 -11.49 30.99 7.03
N PRO A 587 -11.55 29.68 7.33
CA PRO A 587 -12.80 28.96 7.51
C PRO A 587 -13.64 29.52 8.66
N THR A 588 -14.96 29.54 8.49
CA THR A 588 -15.89 30.03 9.52
C THR A 588 -15.85 29.22 10.81
N TRP A 589 -15.42 27.95 10.74
CA TRP A 589 -15.29 27.03 11.87
C TRP A 589 -13.95 27.18 12.63
N TYR A 590 -12.95 27.89 12.10
CA TYR A 590 -11.87 28.42 12.95
C TYR A 590 -12.42 29.55 13.83
N ALA A 591 -13.16 30.48 13.22
CA ALA A 591 -13.75 31.61 13.94
C ALA A 591 -14.85 31.22 14.94
N SER A 592 -15.34 29.97 14.95
CA SER A 592 -16.20 29.44 16.03
C SER A 592 -15.40 29.02 17.25
N VAL A 593 -14.30 28.28 17.07
CA VAL A 593 -13.34 27.95 18.13
C VAL A 593 -12.79 29.22 18.77
N TRP A 594 -12.40 30.24 17.98
CA TRP A 594 -11.85 31.47 18.52
C TRP A 594 -12.83 32.25 19.40
N ARG A 595 -14.12 32.26 19.03
CA ARG A 595 -15.17 32.89 19.84
C ARG A 595 -15.37 32.19 21.17
N GLN A 596 -15.18 30.87 21.23
CA GLN A 596 -15.25 30.10 22.47
C GLN A 596 -14.05 30.43 23.38
N LEU A 597 -12.82 30.27 22.88
CA LEU A 597 -11.60 30.55 23.65
C LEU A 597 -11.56 31.98 24.21
N VAL A 598 -11.92 32.99 23.41
CA VAL A 598 -12.00 34.40 23.88
C VAL A 598 -13.12 34.61 24.91
N ALA A 599 -14.23 33.88 24.82
CA ALA A 599 -15.29 33.93 25.83
C ALA A 599 -14.87 33.26 27.15
N ASP A 600 -14.02 32.23 27.07
CA ASP A 600 -13.41 31.54 28.21
C ASP A 600 -12.20 32.30 28.80
N GLY A 601 -11.89 33.49 28.26
CA GLY A 601 -10.84 34.39 28.76
C GLY A 601 -9.44 34.14 28.20
N VAL A 602 -9.28 33.17 27.30
CA VAL A 602 -7.99 32.73 26.75
C VAL A 602 -7.61 33.56 25.52
N GLY A 603 -6.37 34.06 25.47
CA GLY A 603 -5.84 34.77 24.31
C GLY A 603 -5.58 33.83 23.13
N ILE A 604 -5.50 34.36 21.91
CA ILE A 604 -5.23 33.56 20.71
C ILE A 604 -4.11 34.19 19.88
N LEU A 605 -3.13 33.37 19.52
CA LEU A 605 -2.07 33.65 18.56
C LEU A 605 -2.39 32.86 17.29
N GLY A 606 -3.15 33.47 16.37
CA GLY A 606 -3.62 32.82 15.15
C GLY A 606 -2.63 33.05 14.01
N VAL A 607 -1.82 32.05 13.66
CA VAL A 607 -0.82 32.15 12.60
C VAL A 607 -1.43 31.86 11.22
N ARG A 608 -1.15 32.71 10.23
CA ARG A 608 -1.47 32.44 8.84
C ARG A 608 -0.75 31.16 8.38
N ASP A 609 -1.47 30.30 7.70
CA ASP A 609 -0.91 29.02 7.24
C ASP A 609 0.11 29.24 6.11
N THR A 610 1.06 28.30 6.00
CA THR A 610 2.10 28.33 4.97
C THR A 610 1.53 28.00 3.59
N PRO A 611 2.14 28.44 2.48
CA PRO A 611 1.76 28.01 1.12
C PRO A 611 1.88 26.49 0.96
N TRP A 612 0.91 25.84 0.31
CA TRP A 612 0.95 24.40 -0.02
C TRP A 612 1.31 24.22 -1.50
N LEU A 613 2.14 23.23 -1.80
CA LEU A 613 2.48 22.83 -3.17
C LEU A 613 1.63 21.63 -3.59
N ALA A 614 1.42 21.46 -4.90
CA ALA A 614 0.77 20.27 -5.45
C ALA A 614 1.75 19.07 -5.65
N TYR A 615 3.00 19.21 -5.19
CA TYR A 615 4.08 18.24 -5.41
C TYR A 615 5.20 18.43 -4.38
N ARG A 616 5.99 17.39 -4.11
CA ARG A 616 7.14 17.46 -3.20
C ARG A 616 8.23 18.36 -3.79
N ALA A 617 8.56 19.44 -3.08
CA ALA A 617 9.63 20.38 -3.47
C ALA A 617 10.96 19.67 -3.78
N ILE A 618 11.31 18.69 -2.94
CA ILE A 618 12.56 17.93 -3.04
C ILE A 618 12.71 17.15 -4.34
N ASP A 619 11.61 16.63 -4.92
CA ASP A 619 11.66 15.89 -6.18
C ASP A 619 11.90 16.84 -7.35
N CYS A 620 11.22 18.00 -7.37
CA CYS A 620 11.43 19.04 -8.37
C CYS A 620 12.86 19.59 -8.37
N LEU A 621 13.44 19.83 -7.18
CA LEU A 621 14.85 20.24 -7.05
C LEU A 621 15.81 19.12 -7.50
N ALA A 622 15.52 17.86 -7.15
CA ALA A 622 16.35 16.72 -7.55
C ALA A 622 16.30 16.43 -9.06
N ASP A 623 15.20 16.77 -9.74
CA ASP A 623 15.03 16.68 -11.19
C ASP A 623 15.64 17.91 -11.94
N GLY A 624 16.32 18.81 -11.22
CA GLY A 624 17.08 19.94 -11.80
C GLY A 624 16.32 21.26 -11.87
N GLY A 625 15.19 21.39 -11.16
CA GLY A 625 14.56 22.67 -10.90
C GLY A 625 15.37 23.56 -9.95
N THR A 626 14.89 24.79 -9.75
CA THR A 626 15.51 25.80 -8.86
C THR A 626 14.55 26.21 -7.75
N ALA A 627 15.08 26.85 -6.70
CA ALA A 627 14.33 27.49 -5.63
C ALA A 627 13.06 28.24 -6.10
N THR A 628 13.14 28.94 -7.24
CA THR A 628 12.04 29.69 -7.85
C THR A 628 11.17 28.84 -8.78
N SER A 629 11.73 27.96 -9.61
CA SER A 629 10.92 27.18 -10.57
C SER A 629 10.14 26.04 -9.93
N CYS A 630 10.57 25.59 -8.75
CA CYS A 630 9.86 24.64 -7.89
C CYS A 630 8.99 25.34 -6.83
N GLY A 631 8.99 26.67 -6.80
CA GLY A 631 8.13 27.47 -5.95
C GLY A 631 6.72 27.64 -6.52
N ILE A 632 5.87 28.31 -5.75
CA ILE A 632 4.51 28.72 -6.15
C ILE A 632 4.44 30.25 -6.22
N PRO A 633 3.81 30.86 -7.26
CA PRO A 633 3.59 32.29 -7.30
C PRO A 633 2.83 32.76 -6.06
N ARG A 634 3.23 33.89 -5.48
CA ARG A 634 2.66 34.35 -4.21
C ARG A 634 1.15 34.56 -4.28
N ASP A 635 0.69 35.18 -5.37
CA ASP A 635 -0.74 35.44 -5.61
C ASP A 635 -1.55 34.16 -5.91
N ASP A 636 -0.90 33.06 -6.30
CA ASP A 636 -1.55 31.75 -6.43
C ASP A 636 -1.73 31.07 -5.06
N ALA A 637 -0.81 31.30 -4.13
CA ALA A 637 -0.84 30.71 -2.79
C ALA A 637 -1.63 31.51 -1.74
N LEU A 638 -1.54 32.84 -1.77
CA LEU A 638 -1.94 33.72 -0.67
C LEU A 638 -2.75 34.91 -1.17
N ASP A 639 -3.83 35.26 -0.47
CA ASP A 639 -4.54 36.52 -0.70
C ASP A 639 -3.64 37.73 -0.34
N PRO A 640 -3.77 38.89 -1.02
CA PRO A 640 -2.95 40.08 -0.72
C PRO A 640 -3.11 40.65 0.70
N VAL A 641 -4.18 40.28 1.42
CA VAL A 641 -4.45 40.66 2.81
C VAL A 641 -4.76 39.39 3.58
N ASN A 642 -4.11 39.18 4.74
CA ASN A 642 -4.36 38.02 5.60
C ASN A 642 -5.87 37.88 5.93
N PRO A 643 -6.54 36.81 5.45
CA PRO A 643 -7.97 36.59 5.68
C PRO A 643 -8.37 36.58 7.17
N ALA A 644 -7.47 36.16 8.06
CA ALA A 644 -7.75 36.07 9.50
C ALA A 644 -8.08 37.43 10.13
N LEU A 645 -7.57 38.54 9.58
CA LEU A 645 -7.89 39.90 10.03
C LEU A 645 -9.38 40.23 9.86
N ALA A 646 -9.96 39.83 8.72
CA ALA A 646 -11.37 40.06 8.42
C ALA A 646 -12.31 39.18 9.27
N SER A 647 -11.84 38.01 9.71
CA SER A 647 -12.59 37.10 10.58
C SER A 647 -12.44 37.40 12.07
N SER A 648 -11.37 38.09 12.49
CA SER A 648 -11.05 38.33 13.90
C SER A 648 -11.24 39.78 14.38
N PHE A 649 -11.56 40.75 13.53
CA PHE A 649 -11.62 42.19 13.89
C PHE A 649 -12.53 42.58 15.09
N GLN A 650 -13.45 41.70 15.52
CA GLN A 650 -14.29 41.91 16.70
C GLN A 650 -13.83 41.15 17.95
N LEU A 651 -12.81 40.29 17.83
CA LEU A 651 -12.28 39.42 18.87
C LEU A 651 -11.07 40.09 19.53
N GLN A 652 -11.30 40.86 20.60
CA GLN A 652 -10.23 41.62 21.27
C GLN A 652 -9.11 40.74 21.88
N GLY A 653 -9.36 39.45 22.11
CA GLY A 653 -8.35 38.48 22.55
C GLY A 653 -7.58 37.78 21.43
N PHE A 654 -7.83 38.10 20.16
CA PHE A 654 -7.17 37.46 19.01
C PHE A 654 -6.07 38.35 18.41
N SER A 655 -4.87 37.80 18.28
CA SER A 655 -3.76 38.39 17.53
C SER A 655 -3.47 37.56 16.29
N ALA A 656 -3.59 38.18 15.11
CA ALA A 656 -3.17 37.56 13.85
C ALA A 656 -1.65 37.65 13.70
N LEU A 657 -1.00 36.51 13.48
CA LEU A 657 0.41 36.44 13.09
C LEU A 657 0.47 36.13 11.58
N ASP A 658 1.41 36.74 10.85
CA ASP A 658 1.61 36.49 9.42
C ASP A 658 3.10 36.44 9.10
N LEU A 659 3.63 35.23 8.91
CA LEU A 659 5.03 35.00 8.55
C LEU A 659 5.21 34.82 7.03
N SER A 660 4.22 35.17 6.21
CA SER A 660 4.30 35.02 4.74
C SER A 660 5.52 35.72 4.13
N ASP A 661 5.94 36.87 4.68
CA ASP A 661 7.11 37.62 4.22
C ASP A 661 8.46 37.00 4.66
N ALA A 662 8.42 36.00 5.52
CA ALA A 662 9.56 35.18 5.92
C ALA A 662 9.60 33.81 5.20
N VAL A 663 8.61 33.52 4.34
CA VAL A 663 8.50 32.29 3.54
C VAL A 663 8.49 32.61 2.04
N CYS A 664 7.90 33.72 1.65
CA CYS A 664 7.74 34.18 0.27
C CYS A 664 8.40 35.54 0.06
N ASP A 665 9.02 35.73 -1.11
CA ASP A 665 9.38 37.07 -1.56
C ASP A 665 8.13 37.85 -2.04
N ALA A 666 8.33 39.00 -2.68
CA ALA A 666 7.24 39.84 -3.17
C ALA A 666 6.42 39.22 -4.33
N THR A 667 6.86 38.10 -4.90
CA THR A 667 6.31 37.50 -6.13
C THR A 667 6.20 35.97 -6.11
N VAL A 668 7.07 35.28 -5.38
CA VAL A 668 7.13 33.81 -5.33
C VAL A 668 7.45 33.30 -3.93
N CYS A 669 6.77 32.23 -3.54
CA CYS A 669 7.11 31.42 -2.39
C CYS A 669 8.13 30.37 -2.84
N ARG A 670 9.42 30.63 -2.54
CA ARG A 670 10.53 29.76 -2.95
C ARG A 670 10.54 28.50 -2.09
N VAL A 671 11.03 27.38 -2.64
CA VAL A 671 11.19 26.12 -1.89
C VAL A 671 12.53 25.98 -1.19
N GLU A 672 13.47 26.86 -1.51
CA GLU A 672 14.79 26.98 -0.90
C GLU A 672 15.07 28.46 -0.72
N GLN A 673 15.59 28.83 0.43
CA GLN A 673 15.72 30.21 0.87
C GLN A 673 16.96 30.28 1.78
N GLY A 674 17.94 31.13 1.47
CA GLY A 674 19.20 31.21 2.24
C GLY A 674 19.94 29.87 2.40
N ASN A 675 20.05 29.07 1.33
CA ASN A 675 20.55 27.68 1.32
C ASN A 675 19.79 26.69 2.23
N VAL A 676 18.66 27.08 2.84
CA VAL A 676 17.82 26.19 3.66
C VAL A 676 16.59 25.76 2.87
N LEU A 677 16.29 24.46 2.89
CA LEU A 677 15.10 23.90 2.27
C LEU A 677 13.85 24.25 3.09
N VAL A 678 12.87 24.88 2.46
CA VAL A 678 11.64 25.34 3.13
C VAL A 678 10.73 24.16 3.46
N TYR A 679 10.49 23.24 2.52
CA TYR A 679 9.50 22.17 2.63
C TYR A 679 10.11 20.77 2.73
N ARG A 680 9.63 19.96 3.68
CA ARG A 680 10.03 18.54 3.80
C ARG A 680 9.23 17.62 2.87
N ASP A 681 8.01 18.03 2.53
CA ASP A 681 7.02 17.30 1.72
C ASP A 681 6.28 18.29 0.78
N GLU A 682 5.00 18.07 0.48
CA GLU A 682 4.17 18.98 -0.31
C GLU A 682 3.82 20.30 0.40
N HIS A 683 3.72 20.34 1.73
CA HIS A 683 3.10 21.48 2.42
C HIS A 683 3.58 21.75 3.86
N HIS A 684 4.32 20.85 4.51
CA HIS A 684 4.92 21.11 5.81
C HIS A 684 6.33 21.70 5.67
N LEU A 685 6.65 22.64 6.56
CA LEU A 685 8.00 23.17 6.70
C LEU A 685 8.97 22.11 7.23
N THR A 686 10.26 22.23 6.86
CA THR A 686 11.36 21.53 7.55
C THR A 686 11.56 22.14 8.94
N ALA A 687 11.90 21.32 9.94
CA ALA A 687 12.23 21.85 11.28
C ALA A 687 13.45 22.78 11.24
N THR A 688 14.40 22.54 10.33
CA THR A 688 15.54 23.40 10.04
C THR A 688 15.09 24.79 9.56
N TYR A 689 14.11 24.90 8.66
CA TYR A 689 13.61 26.20 8.21
C TYR A 689 12.87 26.93 9.33
N VAL A 690 12.04 26.24 10.11
CA VAL A 690 11.35 26.83 11.26
C VAL A 690 12.32 27.39 12.30
N ARG A 691 13.47 26.73 12.51
CA ARG A 691 14.54 27.26 13.37
C ARG A 691 15.03 28.65 12.90
N THR A 692 15.07 28.91 11.60
CA THR A 692 15.41 30.23 11.04
C THR A 692 14.27 31.27 11.17
N LEU A 693 13.02 30.82 11.28
CA LEU A 693 11.85 31.68 11.52
C LEU A 693 11.73 32.16 12.98
N THR A 694 12.48 31.57 13.92
CA THR A 694 12.41 31.87 15.37
C THR A 694 12.48 33.37 15.70
N ARG A 695 13.38 34.13 15.04
CA ARG A 695 13.52 35.58 15.25
C ARG A 695 12.26 36.35 14.88
N GLU A 696 11.70 36.08 13.70
CA GLU A 696 10.52 36.77 13.20
C GLU A 696 9.25 36.35 13.96
N LEU A 697 9.12 35.06 14.28
CA LEU A 697 8.05 34.59 15.16
C LEU A 697 8.14 35.27 16.53
N GLY A 698 9.33 35.34 17.12
CA GLY A 698 9.60 36.01 18.39
C GLY A 698 9.24 37.50 18.36
N ARG A 699 9.52 38.20 17.25
CA ARG A 699 9.12 39.61 17.06
C ARG A 699 7.61 39.77 17.07
N GLN A 700 6.88 38.91 16.37
CA GLN A 700 5.40 39.00 16.31
C GLN A 700 4.74 38.56 17.62
N VAL A 701 5.17 37.44 18.22
CA VAL A 701 4.64 36.95 19.50
C VAL A 701 4.95 37.92 20.64
N GLY A 702 6.16 38.48 20.73
CA GLY A 702 6.49 39.50 21.71
C GLY A 702 5.62 40.75 21.57
N SER A 703 5.36 41.20 20.34
CA SER A 703 4.45 42.33 20.07
C SER A 703 2.99 42.02 20.38
N ALA A 704 2.53 40.78 20.21
CA ALA A 704 1.14 40.36 20.45
C ALA A 704 0.85 40.15 21.95
N THR A 705 1.84 39.65 22.69
CA THR A 705 1.72 39.31 24.12
C THR A 705 2.17 40.43 25.05
N GLY A 706 3.07 41.30 24.59
CA GLY A 706 3.75 42.30 25.43
C GLY A 706 4.72 41.69 26.44
N TRP A 707 5.08 40.41 26.30
CA TRP A 707 5.90 39.68 27.29
C TRP A 707 7.39 40.05 27.25
N TRP A 708 7.88 40.43 26.07
CA TRP A 708 9.22 40.97 25.83
C TRP A 708 9.12 42.06 24.75
N ALA A 709 10.13 42.93 24.67
CA ALA A 709 10.29 43.83 23.53
C ALA A 709 10.92 43.05 22.38
N GLY A 710 10.39 43.20 21.16
CA GLY A 710 11.06 42.69 19.96
C GLY A 710 12.44 43.34 19.76
N PRO A 711 13.39 42.66 19.10
CA PRO A 711 14.72 43.19 18.79
C PRO A 711 14.67 44.42 17.87
#